data_AF-A0A521KVJ4-F1
#
_entry.id   AF-A0A521KVJ4-F1
#
_cell.length_a   1.000
_cell.length_b   1.000
_cell.length_c   1.000
_cell.angle_alpha   90.00
_cell.angle_beta   90.00
_cell.angle_gamma   90.00
#
_symmetry.space_group_name_H-M   'P 1'
#
loop_
_entity.id
_entity.type
_entity.pdbx_description
1 polymer ?
#
loop_
_entity_poly.entity_id
_entity_poly.type
_entity_poly.pdbx_seq_one_letter_code
_entity_poly.pdbx_strand_id
1 'polypeptide(L)'
;MQRGNERRIEWLDLATGKRLAATAWIGGGSLSPSVWGGQIALRAGEKKLALLAPRERALEPIWQYESLEEVHAPLSFEGSIYALVGDGIERLDPPSLSPVWRVEGDYRSELVLRGDKLWALSYDKKGMSWMYEIDRATGASKKLVSCGGHQGQKPERGNGPQLCALDPQVFVYHSLPIVLSDFGTTTVGMVDVTKDPTSFGTAYLAGQAVDCAGGWIVEVPYQDRGNCWVQELARTSEPPQFLAGIDSHTEFVGGNVSASIAARAVLIGARAFDLDTRRVLWGASRDLAHRAIPVRSGVLYTERGGVLSGWFAGRGGAGASGAAASAAAALPPLPALDIASGRALLRDGGVASGRFRCAAGAAEIDVVAPGGVKSKLAHEDAVLIESMDGTYQWAAEPVRYAEHLRTLVRIGDAKAWVELAREALGTKDPEIVARCVKAARELGSTDPDLSKTEKARLDLVAKPQRVNKGRADELAKREAELVVAPAKALVERSKKVPADAPRGTRLELLAAALELAPDYAPARAALEECLPAAKAGDLGWSGAEWVALAAAAHSSELRAIHDQSTGPAAERVARARDAWRKAREGEIVALGDERVVLIAVEPKQDSVRTVLGWADLACGALEELWAAPGAAAAPAASGAPPLAIWLHPDLASYHALVPQQTPDLKRQPKTALAWHDWEREAVHVVLTDDVVQRAGTQAAFAHALAHLWMRTRMPGVKPGLPLDDKLSGWWIPAGMATFVEELGFDAATRGFGVQTGFTPSFDLVGQLGNESLIEWTDLYQWDRARTARADSRGTQVVALRLELGPKVLLSQLQLYYLQSAATVHYLWTAEDGKHRAALLELVGAWHANQHKNLELEKAFGMSAAELGKRVHEWTREVSANLR
;
A
#
# COMPACT_ATOMS: atom_id res chain seq x y z
N MET A 1 -17.28 1.77 43.76
CA MET A 1 -17.52 0.48 43.09
C MET A 1 -16.98 0.58 41.68
N GLN A 2 -15.81 -0.01 41.40
CA GLN A 2 -15.30 -0.12 40.03
C GLN A 2 -16.21 -1.07 39.26
N ARG A 3 -16.61 -0.71 38.04
CA ARG A 3 -17.26 -1.63 37.08
C ARG A 3 -16.24 -2.71 36.69
N GLY A 4 -16.08 -3.72 37.53
CA GLY A 4 -15.17 -4.83 37.29
C GLY A 4 -15.70 -5.72 36.18
N ASN A 5 -14.88 -5.96 35.16
CA ASN A 5 -15.04 -6.96 34.08
C ASN A 5 -15.81 -6.54 32.82
N GLU A 6 -16.09 -5.25 32.59
CA GLU A 6 -16.51 -4.82 31.25
C GLU A 6 -15.29 -4.78 30.32
N ARG A 7 -15.26 -5.72 29.39
CA ARG A 7 -14.29 -5.84 28.30
C ARG A 7 -14.84 -5.09 27.09
N ARG A 8 -13.99 -4.65 26.15
CA ARG A 8 -14.47 -3.98 24.93
C ARG A 8 -13.65 -4.41 23.74
N ILE A 9 -14.28 -4.83 22.65
CA ILE A 9 -13.63 -5.08 21.38
C ILE A 9 -13.71 -3.81 20.53
N GLU A 10 -12.59 -3.14 20.25
CA GLU A 10 -12.57 -1.99 19.35
C GLU A 10 -12.18 -2.40 17.93
N TRP A 11 -12.64 -1.61 16.98
CA TRP A 11 -12.41 -1.78 15.56
C TRP A 11 -11.77 -0.49 15.05
N LEU A 12 -10.59 -0.57 14.46
CA LEU A 12 -9.74 0.55 14.07
C LEU A 12 -9.35 0.39 12.59
N ASP A 13 -9.06 1.49 11.91
CA ASP A 13 -8.56 1.50 10.54
C ASP A 13 -7.05 1.22 10.54
N LEU A 14 -6.58 0.30 9.69
CA LEU A 14 -5.18 -0.14 9.69
C LEU A 14 -4.21 0.93 9.17
N ALA A 15 -4.64 1.76 8.23
CA ALA A 15 -3.81 2.79 7.63
C ALA A 15 -3.64 4.00 8.57
N THR A 16 -4.69 4.35 9.31
CA THR A 16 -4.77 5.60 10.09
C THR A 16 -4.82 5.39 11.61
N GLY A 17 -5.08 4.19 12.09
CA GLY A 17 -5.34 3.91 13.51
C GLY A 17 -6.69 4.43 14.02
N LYS A 18 -7.51 5.08 13.18
CA LYS A 18 -8.78 5.70 13.59
C LYS A 18 -9.81 4.65 14.01
N ARG A 19 -10.54 4.89 15.10
CA ARG A 19 -11.62 4.00 15.53
C ARG A 19 -12.81 3.99 14.58
N LEU A 20 -13.11 2.81 14.06
CA LEU A 20 -14.25 2.45 13.21
C LEU A 20 -15.48 2.02 14.04
N ALA A 21 -15.29 1.19 15.07
CA ALA A 21 -16.37 0.66 15.91
C ALA A 21 -15.89 0.23 17.30
N ALA A 22 -16.83 -0.10 18.20
CA ALA A 22 -16.52 -0.81 19.43
C ALA A 22 -17.72 -1.60 19.96
N THR A 23 -17.49 -2.80 20.49
CA THR A 23 -18.50 -3.66 21.11
C THR A 23 -18.07 -4.00 22.54
N ALA A 24 -18.88 -3.64 23.53
CA ALA A 24 -18.63 -4.06 24.91
C ALA A 24 -18.94 -5.56 25.09
N TRP A 25 -18.17 -6.24 25.93
CA TRP A 25 -18.32 -7.64 26.28
C TRP A 25 -18.21 -7.83 27.78
N ILE A 26 -19.10 -8.61 28.38
CA ILE A 26 -19.07 -8.89 29.82
C ILE A 26 -18.70 -10.35 29.99
N GLY A 27 -17.53 -10.63 30.55
CA GLY A 27 -17.02 -12.01 30.71
C GLY A 27 -15.92 -12.12 31.77
N GLY A 28 -15.87 -13.28 32.45
CA GLY A 28 -14.96 -13.54 33.59
C GLY A 28 -13.52 -13.93 33.24
N GLY A 29 -13.20 -14.25 31.98
CA GLY A 29 -11.88 -14.76 31.56
C GLY A 29 -11.30 -14.04 30.34
N SER A 30 -10.04 -14.32 29.98
CA SER A 30 -9.38 -13.76 28.78
C SER A 30 -10.20 -14.06 27.51
N LEU A 31 -10.35 -13.07 26.63
CA LEU A 31 -11.10 -13.21 25.38
C LEU A 31 -10.40 -14.16 24.40
N SER A 32 -9.06 -14.20 24.44
CA SER A 32 -8.20 -15.04 23.59
C SER A 32 -8.70 -15.19 22.14
N PRO A 33 -8.91 -14.09 21.39
CA PRO A 33 -9.52 -14.15 20.08
C PRO A 33 -8.60 -14.79 19.02
N SER A 34 -9.19 -15.29 17.95
CA SER A 34 -8.54 -15.73 16.73
C SER A 34 -9.37 -15.26 15.53
N VAL A 35 -8.69 -14.86 14.45
CA VAL A 35 -9.35 -14.25 13.29
C VAL A 35 -8.98 -14.94 12.00
N TRP A 36 -10.01 -15.19 11.19
CA TRP A 36 -9.85 -15.71 9.84
C TRP A 36 -10.97 -15.21 8.93
N GLY A 37 -10.65 -14.81 7.70
CA GLY A 37 -11.65 -14.42 6.71
C GLY A 37 -12.54 -13.24 7.14
N GLY A 38 -12.02 -12.36 8.01
CA GLY A 38 -12.77 -11.25 8.60
C GLY A 38 -13.72 -11.64 9.74
N GLN A 39 -13.73 -12.90 10.19
CA GLN A 39 -14.52 -13.35 11.34
C GLN A 39 -13.63 -13.51 12.58
N ILE A 40 -14.20 -13.29 13.77
CA ILE A 40 -13.49 -13.32 15.06
C ILE A 40 -14.05 -14.44 15.92
N ALA A 41 -13.32 -15.55 16.06
CA ALA A 41 -13.62 -16.55 17.07
C ALA A 41 -13.02 -16.10 18.41
N LEU A 42 -13.77 -16.15 19.49
CA LEU A 42 -13.27 -15.76 20.81
C LEU A 42 -13.87 -16.60 21.93
N ARG A 43 -13.19 -16.60 23.07
CA ARG A 43 -13.70 -17.16 24.32
C ARG A 43 -14.68 -16.16 24.94
N ALA A 44 -15.97 -16.43 24.76
CA ALA A 44 -17.07 -15.62 25.28
C ALA A 44 -17.28 -15.79 26.79
N GLY A 45 -16.77 -16.88 27.37
CA GLY A 45 -16.83 -17.21 28.80
C GLY A 45 -16.08 -18.51 29.08
N GLU A 46 -16.09 -18.98 30.33
CA GLU A 46 -15.32 -20.18 30.73
C GLU A 46 -15.62 -21.42 29.89
N LYS A 47 -16.89 -21.57 29.47
CA LYS A 47 -17.39 -22.68 28.65
C LYS A 47 -18.00 -22.23 27.32
N LYS A 48 -17.79 -20.96 26.94
CA LYS A 48 -18.47 -20.36 25.78
C LYS A 48 -17.50 -19.87 24.74
N LEU A 49 -17.77 -20.23 23.48
CA LEU A 49 -17.13 -19.65 22.31
C LEU A 49 -18.14 -18.80 21.54
N ALA A 50 -17.68 -17.73 20.91
CA ALA A 50 -18.47 -16.95 19.97
C ALA A 50 -17.68 -16.70 18.70
N LEU A 51 -18.38 -16.68 17.57
CA LEU A 51 -17.87 -16.20 16.29
C LEU A 51 -18.57 -14.89 15.96
N LEU A 52 -17.79 -13.83 15.83
CA LEU A 52 -18.28 -12.50 15.48
C LEU A 52 -17.97 -12.19 14.01
N ALA A 53 -18.85 -11.43 13.38
CA ALA A 53 -18.60 -10.84 12.07
C ALA A 53 -18.76 -9.31 12.13
N PRO A 54 -17.89 -8.58 11.43
CA PRO A 54 -18.04 -7.16 11.26
C PRO A 54 -19.24 -6.79 10.40
N ARG A 55 -20.00 -5.78 10.84
CA ARG A 55 -21.07 -5.13 10.07
C ARG A 55 -21.05 -3.62 10.30
N GLU A 56 -20.84 -2.84 9.24
CA GLU A 56 -20.80 -1.36 9.19
C GLU A 56 -20.05 -0.67 10.34
N ARG A 57 -20.63 -0.62 11.55
CA ARG A 57 -20.08 0.01 12.75
C ARG A 57 -20.22 -0.84 14.03
N ALA A 58 -20.38 -2.15 13.89
CA ALA A 58 -20.53 -3.09 15.00
C ALA A 58 -19.86 -4.44 14.71
N LEU A 59 -19.53 -5.17 15.78
CA LEU A 59 -19.22 -6.59 15.73
C LEU A 59 -20.45 -7.37 16.21
N GLU A 60 -21.05 -8.15 15.31
CA GLU A 60 -22.24 -8.95 15.62
C GLU A 60 -21.87 -10.42 15.82
N PRO A 61 -22.37 -11.09 16.87
CA PRO A 61 -22.24 -12.54 17.00
C PRO A 61 -23.05 -13.24 15.91
N ILE A 62 -22.37 -13.98 15.04
CA ILE A 62 -22.99 -14.79 13.98
C ILE A 62 -23.13 -16.26 14.38
N TRP A 63 -22.42 -16.70 15.42
CA TRP A 63 -22.52 -18.04 15.98
C TRP A 63 -22.02 -18.07 17.43
N GLN A 64 -22.57 -18.97 18.25
CA GLN A 64 -22.19 -19.19 19.65
C GLN A 64 -22.21 -20.68 19.96
N TYR A 65 -21.29 -21.11 20.81
CA TYR A 65 -21.15 -22.48 21.28
C TYR A 65 -20.96 -22.51 22.80
N GLU A 66 -21.62 -23.45 23.46
CA GLU A 66 -21.52 -23.68 24.90
C GLU A 66 -21.12 -25.14 25.13
N SER A 67 -19.94 -25.34 25.69
CA SER A 67 -19.41 -26.66 26.04
C SER A 67 -19.83 -27.08 27.45
N LEU A 68 -19.81 -28.39 27.71
CA LEU A 68 -19.94 -28.92 29.06
C LEU A 68 -18.64 -28.72 29.87
N GLU A 69 -17.51 -28.63 29.19
CA GLU A 69 -16.18 -28.45 29.77
C GLU A 69 -15.67 -27.02 29.60
N GLU A 70 -14.57 -26.69 30.29
CA GLU A 70 -13.88 -25.42 30.09
C GLU A 70 -13.34 -25.34 28.65
N VAL A 71 -13.53 -24.19 27.99
CA VAL A 71 -12.97 -23.90 26.68
C VAL A 71 -11.81 -22.91 26.82
N HIS A 72 -10.74 -23.08 26.05
CA HIS A 72 -9.61 -22.13 26.01
C HIS A 72 -9.61 -21.32 24.70
N ALA A 73 -8.46 -20.73 24.37
CA ALA A 73 -8.27 -19.90 23.18
C ALA A 73 -8.67 -20.67 21.91
N PRO A 74 -9.70 -20.23 21.16
CA PRO A 74 -10.02 -20.82 19.87
C PRO A 74 -8.98 -20.43 18.80
N LEU A 75 -8.89 -21.26 17.77
CA LEU A 75 -8.18 -21.01 16.52
C LEU A 75 -9.19 -21.09 15.38
N SER A 76 -9.42 -19.98 14.66
CA SER A 76 -10.30 -19.94 13.50
C SER A 76 -9.51 -20.15 12.20
N PHE A 77 -9.99 -21.00 11.30
CA PHE A 77 -9.39 -21.21 9.99
C PHE A 77 -10.39 -21.80 8.98
N GLU A 78 -10.53 -21.17 7.81
CA GLU A 78 -11.40 -21.57 6.69
C GLU A 78 -12.85 -21.90 7.10
N GLY A 79 -13.40 -21.14 8.05
CA GLY A 79 -14.76 -21.35 8.54
C GLY A 79 -14.91 -22.45 9.59
N SER A 80 -13.81 -23.11 9.99
CA SER A 80 -13.76 -24.01 11.14
C SER A 80 -13.15 -23.31 12.36
N ILE A 81 -13.53 -23.76 13.56
CA ILE A 81 -12.97 -23.34 14.84
C ILE A 81 -12.38 -24.55 15.54
N TYR A 82 -11.11 -24.47 15.92
CA TYR A 82 -10.41 -25.47 16.73
C TYR A 82 -10.24 -24.92 18.14
N ALA A 83 -10.59 -25.68 19.17
CA ALA A 83 -10.45 -25.21 20.53
C ALA A 83 -10.04 -26.36 21.46
N LEU A 84 -9.28 -26.01 22.50
CA LEU A 84 -9.12 -26.90 23.64
C LEU A 84 -10.42 -26.89 24.44
N VAL A 85 -10.96 -28.08 24.68
CA VAL A 85 -12.20 -28.29 25.42
C VAL A 85 -11.93 -29.36 26.47
N GLY A 86 -11.87 -28.95 27.73
CA GLY A 86 -11.39 -29.80 28.82
C GLY A 86 -9.94 -30.23 28.59
N ASP A 87 -9.77 -31.53 28.39
CA ASP A 87 -8.48 -32.20 28.15
C ASP A 87 -8.20 -32.48 26.66
N GLY A 88 -9.21 -32.31 25.81
CA GLY A 88 -9.17 -32.62 24.39
C GLY A 88 -9.09 -31.40 23.48
N ILE A 89 -9.00 -31.68 22.19
CA ILE A 89 -9.12 -30.71 21.09
C ILE A 89 -10.38 -31.03 20.30
N GLU A 90 -11.22 -30.03 20.05
CA GLU A 90 -12.42 -30.15 19.21
C GLU A 90 -12.29 -29.31 17.95
N ARG A 91 -12.83 -29.83 16.84
CA ARG A 91 -13.14 -29.03 15.65
C ARG A 91 -14.63 -28.77 15.57
N LEU A 92 -15.00 -27.51 15.40
CA LEU A 92 -16.37 -27.01 15.28
C LEU A 92 -16.52 -26.34 13.91
N ASP A 93 -17.57 -26.69 13.17
CA ASP A 93 -17.88 -26.10 11.86
C ASP A 93 -19.22 -25.36 11.93
N PRO A 94 -19.23 -24.03 12.20
CA PRO A 94 -20.43 -23.22 12.16
C PRO A 94 -21.27 -23.42 10.88
N PRO A 95 -22.61 -23.47 10.97
CA PRO A 95 -23.41 -23.20 12.16
C PRO A 95 -23.61 -24.42 13.09
N SER A 96 -22.94 -25.55 12.86
CA SER A 96 -23.09 -26.74 13.72
C SER A 96 -22.74 -26.42 15.18
N LEU A 97 -23.49 -27.02 16.11
CA LEU A 97 -23.21 -26.98 17.55
C LEU A 97 -22.52 -28.26 18.06
N SER A 98 -22.44 -29.29 17.21
CA SER A 98 -21.73 -30.52 17.54
C SER A 98 -20.32 -30.49 16.94
N PRO A 99 -19.30 -30.98 17.68
CA PRO A 99 -17.96 -31.11 17.14
C PRO A 99 -17.95 -32.10 15.97
N VAL A 100 -17.22 -31.75 14.92
CA VAL A 100 -16.97 -32.61 13.76
C VAL A 100 -16.12 -33.80 14.17
N TRP A 101 -15.11 -33.55 15.00
CA TRP A 101 -14.29 -34.54 15.64
C TRP A 101 -13.74 -34.00 16.97
N ARG A 102 -13.29 -34.92 17.82
CA ARG A 102 -12.60 -34.65 19.08
C ARG A 102 -11.38 -35.56 19.21
N VAL A 103 -10.26 -35.00 19.65
CA VAL A 103 -9.03 -35.71 19.97
C VAL A 103 -8.80 -35.64 21.48
N GLU A 104 -8.79 -36.79 22.14
CA GLU A 104 -8.53 -36.88 23.58
C GLU A 104 -7.03 -36.75 23.89
N GLY A 105 -6.68 -36.09 25.00
CA GLY A 105 -5.30 -35.90 25.43
C GLY A 105 -5.21 -35.21 26.80
N ASP A 106 -4.07 -34.61 27.14
CA ASP A 106 -3.96 -33.59 28.19
C ASP A 106 -3.29 -32.38 27.55
N TYR A 107 -3.99 -31.83 26.56
CA TYR A 107 -3.48 -30.75 25.72
C TYR A 107 -3.53 -29.43 26.48
N ARG A 108 -2.38 -28.72 26.52
CA ARG A 108 -2.26 -27.46 27.28
C ARG A 108 -1.67 -26.30 26.50
N SER A 109 -1.13 -26.53 25.31
CA SER A 109 -0.57 -25.45 24.49
C SER A 109 -1.64 -24.66 23.75
N GLU A 110 -1.28 -23.47 23.29
CA GLU A 110 -2.04 -22.85 22.20
C GLU A 110 -1.98 -23.74 20.95
N LEU A 111 -3.08 -23.75 20.19
CA LEU A 111 -3.17 -24.48 18.93
C LEU A 111 -2.55 -23.65 17.81
N VAL A 112 -1.67 -24.25 17.01
CA VAL A 112 -1.12 -23.59 15.81
C VAL A 112 -1.41 -24.43 14.56
N LEU A 113 -1.82 -23.77 13.48
CA LEU A 113 -2.17 -24.40 12.22
C LEU A 113 -1.23 -23.97 11.11
N ARG A 114 -0.79 -24.94 10.32
CA ARG A 114 -0.06 -24.72 9.06
C ARG A 114 -0.45 -25.77 8.04
N GLY A 115 -0.95 -25.31 6.89
CA GLY A 115 -1.48 -26.20 5.86
C GLY A 115 -2.67 -27.01 6.36
N ASP A 116 -2.59 -28.33 6.22
CA ASP A 116 -3.59 -29.30 6.66
C ASP A 116 -3.34 -29.84 8.08
N LYS A 117 -2.30 -29.36 8.77
CA LYS A 117 -1.89 -29.85 10.09
C LYS A 117 -2.13 -28.85 11.21
N LEU A 118 -2.60 -29.37 12.34
CA LEU A 118 -2.75 -28.70 13.62
C LEU A 118 -1.70 -29.24 14.59
N TRP A 119 -1.02 -28.36 15.30
CA TRP A 119 0.04 -28.72 16.25
C TRP A 119 -0.37 -28.33 17.67
N ALA A 120 -0.10 -29.23 18.61
CA ALA A 120 -0.39 -29.03 20.02
C ALA A 120 0.61 -29.77 20.92
N LEU A 121 0.78 -29.32 22.17
CA LEU A 121 1.50 -30.06 23.20
C LEU A 121 0.53 -30.72 24.17
N SER A 122 0.75 -32.01 24.40
CA SER A 122 0.09 -32.81 25.43
C SER A 122 1.07 -33.18 26.54
N TYR A 123 0.59 -33.28 27.76
CA TYR A 123 1.42 -33.58 28.93
C TYR A 123 1.14 -34.96 29.51
N ASP A 124 2.19 -35.75 29.72
CA ASP A 124 2.02 -37.02 30.43
C ASP A 124 1.87 -36.83 31.94
N LYS A 125 1.65 -37.92 32.68
CA LYS A 125 1.50 -37.87 34.15
C LYS A 125 2.75 -37.38 34.90
N LYS A 126 3.92 -37.42 34.27
CA LYS A 126 5.20 -36.97 34.84
C LYS A 126 5.50 -35.51 34.53
N GLY A 127 4.64 -34.83 33.75
CA GLY A 127 4.86 -33.45 33.33
C GLY A 127 5.80 -33.32 32.12
N MET A 128 6.07 -34.42 31.41
CA MET A 128 6.78 -34.37 30.13
C MET A 128 5.83 -33.88 29.04
N SER A 129 6.25 -32.87 28.29
CA SER A 129 5.50 -32.35 27.16
C SER A 129 5.84 -33.12 25.89
N TRP A 130 4.82 -33.39 25.08
CA TRP A 130 4.94 -34.10 23.81
C TRP A 130 4.22 -33.33 22.73
N MET A 131 4.89 -33.11 21.61
CA MET A 131 4.29 -32.48 20.44
C MET A 131 3.51 -33.50 19.63
N TYR A 132 2.29 -33.11 19.26
CA TYR A 132 1.39 -33.85 18.39
C TYR A 132 1.13 -33.07 17.12
N GLU A 133 1.16 -33.78 16.01
CA GLU A 133 0.58 -33.35 14.73
C GLU A 133 -0.81 -33.96 14.61
N ILE A 134 -1.79 -33.16 14.26
CA ILE A 134 -3.19 -33.57 14.13
C ILE A 134 -3.66 -33.19 12.73
N ASP A 135 -4.19 -34.16 12.00
CA ASP A 135 -4.79 -33.94 10.70
C ASP A 135 -6.09 -33.15 10.84
N ARG A 136 -6.16 -31.98 10.21
CA ARG A 136 -7.29 -31.05 10.35
C ARG A 136 -8.61 -31.63 9.87
N ALA A 137 -8.57 -32.41 8.80
CA ALA A 137 -9.77 -32.96 8.18
C ALA A 137 -10.37 -34.08 9.04
N THR A 138 -9.52 -34.97 9.55
CA THR A 138 -9.94 -36.24 10.15
C THR A 138 -9.82 -36.30 11.68
N GLY A 139 -9.04 -35.42 12.30
CA GLY A 139 -8.66 -35.50 13.71
C GLY A 139 -7.63 -36.60 14.01
N ALA A 140 -7.07 -37.27 12.99
CA ALA A 140 -6.04 -38.28 13.19
C ALA A 140 -4.80 -37.62 13.81
N SER A 141 -4.38 -38.10 14.99
CA SER A 141 -3.25 -37.53 15.72
C SER A 141 -2.03 -38.44 15.70
N LYS A 142 -0.84 -37.83 15.58
CA LYS A 142 0.46 -38.48 15.58
C LYS A 142 1.36 -37.81 16.60
N LYS A 143 1.83 -38.59 17.57
CA LYS A 143 2.84 -38.16 18.55
C LYS A 143 4.21 -38.09 17.86
N LEU A 144 4.90 -36.95 17.95
CA LEU A 144 6.15 -36.71 17.24
C LEU A 144 7.37 -36.76 18.14
N VAL A 145 7.49 -35.81 19.08
CA VAL A 145 8.71 -35.61 19.87
C VAL A 145 8.43 -35.13 21.27
N SER A 146 9.35 -35.41 22.18
CA SER A 146 9.36 -34.83 23.52
C SER A 146 9.90 -33.40 23.45
N CYS A 147 9.16 -32.44 23.99
CA CYS A 147 9.56 -31.03 24.08
C CYS A 147 10.06 -30.68 25.49
N GLY A 148 10.61 -31.66 26.21
CA GLY A 148 11.13 -31.47 27.56
C GLY A 148 10.07 -31.53 28.66
N GLY A 149 10.56 -31.61 29.90
CA GLY A 149 9.74 -31.75 31.09
C GLY A 149 9.93 -30.59 32.06
N HIS A 150 8.83 -30.17 32.67
CA HIS A 150 8.90 -29.32 33.86
C HIS A 150 9.21 -30.21 35.08
N GLN A 151 9.91 -29.69 36.08
CA GLN A 151 10.34 -30.45 37.28
C GLN A 151 9.15 -30.86 38.18
N GLY A 152 8.25 -31.72 37.69
CA GLY A 152 7.13 -32.28 38.43
C GLY A 152 5.85 -31.42 38.47
N GLN A 153 5.80 -30.27 37.80
CA GLN A 153 4.60 -29.42 37.72
C GLN A 153 4.13 -29.24 36.28
N LYS A 154 2.87 -29.57 36.00
CA LYS A 154 2.23 -29.22 34.72
C LYS A 154 1.89 -27.73 34.72
N PRO A 155 2.02 -27.02 33.59
CA PRO A 155 1.52 -25.67 33.50
C PRO A 155 -0.01 -25.65 33.70
N GLU A 156 -0.49 -24.60 34.36
CA GLU A 156 -1.91 -24.33 34.49
C GLU A 156 -2.55 -24.11 33.11
N ARG A 157 -3.80 -24.54 32.94
CA ARG A 157 -4.51 -24.34 31.68
C ARG A 157 -4.77 -22.84 31.49
N GLY A 158 -4.22 -22.26 30.43
CA GLY A 158 -4.20 -20.80 30.19
C GLY A 158 -2.82 -20.15 30.32
N ASN A 159 -1.88 -20.80 31.01
CA ASN A 159 -0.45 -20.44 31.05
C ASN A 159 0.42 -21.52 30.40
N GLY A 160 -0.16 -22.29 29.48
CA GLY A 160 0.53 -23.33 28.76
C GLY A 160 1.56 -22.79 27.75
N PRO A 161 2.38 -23.69 27.18
CA PRO A 161 3.36 -23.29 26.18
C PRO A 161 2.69 -22.74 24.92
N GLN A 162 3.34 -21.79 24.27
CA GLN A 162 2.94 -21.26 22.99
C GLN A 162 3.68 -21.98 21.87
N LEU A 163 3.03 -22.15 20.72
CA LEU A 163 3.59 -22.78 19.54
C LEU A 163 3.62 -21.79 18.37
N CYS A 164 4.70 -21.83 17.60
CA CYS A 164 4.80 -21.13 16.32
C CYS A 164 5.32 -22.09 15.24
N ALA A 165 4.48 -22.38 14.23
CA ALA A 165 4.84 -23.27 13.14
C ALA A 165 5.38 -22.49 11.92
N LEU A 166 6.69 -22.57 11.70
CA LEU A 166 7.48 -21.93 10.65
C LEU A 166 8.21 -22.98 9.78
N ASP A 167 7.59 -23.50 8.72
CA ASP A 167 8.14 -24.57 7.86
C ASP A 167 9.64 -24.37 7.50
N PRO A 168 10.52 -25.34 7.81
CA PRO A 168 10.24 -26.68 8.33
C PRO A 168 10.25 -26.84 9.85
N GLN A 169 10.17 -25.76 10.61
CA GLN A 169 10.38 -25.73 12.05
C GLN A 169 9.09 -25.44 12.84
N VAL A 170 8.97 -26.03 14.02
CA VAL A 170 7.97 -25.66 15.03
C VAL A 170 8.70 -25.19 16.28
N PHE A 171 8.53 -23.92 16.61
CA PHE A 171 9.09 -23.32 17.82
C PHE A 171 8.12 -23.50 18.98
N VAL A 172 8.67 -23.85 20.13
CA VAL A 172 7.94 -24.09 21.37
C VAL A 172 8.45 -23.12 22.43
N TYR A 173 7.56 -22.26 22.92
CA TYR A 173 7.84 -21.26 23.95
C TYR A 173 7.16 -21.67 25.24
N HIS A 174 7.93 -22.15 26.20
CA HIS A 174 7.44 -22.54 27.51
C HIS A 174 7.38 -21.33 28.45
N SER A 175 6.27 -21.21 29.17
CA SER A 175 6.08 -20.20 30.22
C SER A 175 6.97 -20.42 31.44
N LEU A 176 7.46 -21.65 31.63
CA LEU A 176 8.39 -22.05 32.68
C LEU A 176 9.58 -22.79 32.04
N PRO A 177 10.79 -22.68 32.61
CA PRO A 177 11.94 -23.46 32.12
C PRO A 177 11.63 -24.96 32.08
N ILE A 178 12.06 -25.61 30.99
CA ILE A 178 12.03 -27.06 30.80
C ILE A 178 13.43 -27.62 30.93
N VAL A 179 13.55 -28.85 31.43
CA VAL A 179 14.81 -29.60 31.45
C VAL A 179 14.94 -30.39 30.15
N LEU A 180 16.05 -30.18 29.44
CA LEU A 180 16.50 -31.02 28.33
C LEU A 180 17.56 -31.99 28.86
N SER A 181 17.49 -33.27 28.49
CA SER A 181 18.34 -34.34 29.04
C SER A 181 19.83 -34.02 28.99
N ASP A 182 20.27 -33.28 27.97
CA ASP A 182 21.69 -33.10 27.65
C ASP A 182 22.14 -31.61 27.57
N PHE A 183 21.23 -30.64 27.69
CA PHE A 183 21.49 -29.22 27.36
C PHE A 183 21.12 -28.20 28.45
N GLY A 184 20.78 -28.66 29.66
CA GLY A 184 20.38 -27.78 30.75
C GLY A 184 18.91 -27.34 30.65
N THR A 185 18.62 -26.12 31.10
CA THR A 185 17.25 -25.57 31.08
C THR A 185 17.07 -24.53 29.98
N THR A 186 15.97 -24.59 29.25
CA THR A 186 15.57 -23.57 28.28
C THR A 186 14.10 -23.20 28.47
N THR A 187 13.69 -22.03 27.98
CA THR A 187 12.28 -21.65 27.81
C THR A 187 11.84 -21.70 26.35
N VAL A 188 12.78 -21.82 25.41
CA VAL A 188 12.49 -21.89 23.97
C VAL A 188 13.23 -23.05 23.33
N GLY A 189 12.51 -23.82 22.51
CA GLY A 189 13.16 -24.78 21.63
C GLY A 189 12.44 -24.92 20.30
N MET A 190 12.95 -25.81 19.47
CA MET A 190 12.59 -25.93 18.08
C MET A 190 12.62 -27.38 17.64
N VAL A 191 11.63 -27.76 16.83
CA VAL A 191 11.54 -29.07 16.17
C VAL A 191 11.59 -28.86 14.68
N ASP A 192 12.55 -29.47 13.99
CA ASP A 192 12.58 -29.53 12.53
C ASP A 192 11.72 -30.72 12.08
N VAL A 193 10.56 -30.44 11.48
CA VAL A 193 9.58 -31.44 11.07
C VAL A 193 9.94 -32.16 9.76
N THR A 194 10.97 -31.68 9.03
CA THR A 194 11.47 -32.36 7.82
C THR A 194 12.55 -33.39 8.11
N LYS A 195 13.25 -33.25 9.23
CA LYS A 195 14.17 -34.26 9.74
C LYS A 195 13.37 -35.29 10.52
N ASP A 196 13.99 -36.45 10.80
CA ASP A 196 13.41 -37.37 11.78
C ASP A 196 13.14 -36.57 13.06
N PRO A 197 11.86 -36.34 13.44
CA PRO A 197 11.50 -35.33 14.43
C PRO A 197 11.94 -35.74 15.84
N THR A 198 12.79 -36.75 16.00
CA THR A 198 13.27 -37.29 17.27
C THR A 198 14.13 -36.32 18.08
N SER A 199 14.54 -35.17 17.52
CA SER A 199 15.36 -34.17 18.22
C SER A 199 14.64 -32.83 18.43
N PHE A 200 14.65 -32.38 19.68
CA PHE A 200 14.24 -31.04 20.11
C PHE A 200 15.50 -30.21 20.36
N GLY A 201 15.70 -29.13 19.59
CA GLY A 201 16.86 -28.25 19.69
C GLY A 201 16.57 -27.00 20.54
N THR A 202 17.62 -26.41 21.12
CA THR A 202 17.53 -25.07 21.72
C THR A 202 17.52 -24.00 20.63
N ALA A 203 16.61 -23.03 20.71
CA ALA A 203 16.57 -21.90 19.79
C ALA A 203 17.02 -20.61 20.50
N TYR A 204 17.81 -19.79 19.83
CA TYR A 204 18.28 -18.50 20.35
C TYR A 204 17.29 -17.38 20.00
N LEU A 205 16.06 -17.49 20.52
CA LEU A 205 15.01 -16.50 20.32
C LEU A 205 14.64 -15.87 21.67
N ALA A 206 14.50 -14.55 21.70
CA ALA A 206 14.07 -13.80 22.88
C ALA A 206 12.54 -13.59 22.91
N GLY A 207 11.87 -13.69 21.75
CA GLY A 207 10.43 -13.47 21.61
C GLY A 207 9.76 -14.39 20.58
N GLN A 208 8.43 -14.34 20.51
CA GLN A 208 7.65 -15.16 19.59
C GLN A 208 7.86 -14.74 18.14
N ALA A 209 8.33 -15.66 17.31
CA ALA A 209 8.45 -15.46 15.87
C ALA A 209 7.07 -15.32 15.19
N VAL A 210 6.99 -14.49 14.15
CA VAL A 210 5.78 -14.27 13.34
C VAL A 210 6.09 -14.50 11.87
N ASP A 211 5.31 -15.39 11.26
CA ASP A 211 5.37 -15.74 9.83
C ASP A 211 4.99 -14.54 8.95
N CYS A 212 5.81 -14.19 7.96
CA CYS A 212 5.54 -13.12 7.01
C CYS A 212 5.75 -13.59 5.56
N ALA A 213 5.33 -12.79 4.57
CA ALA A 213 5.54 -13.15 3.16
C ALA A 213 7.05 -13.33 2.90
N GLY A 214 7.47 -14.56 2.60
CA GLY A 214 8.86 -14.89 2.32
C GLY A 214 9.78 -15.06 3.53
N GLY A 215 9.28 -15.13 4.76
CA GLY A 215 10.14 -15.23 5.95
C GLY A 215 9.42 -15.21 7.28
N TRP A 216 10.12 -14.77 8.32
CA TRP A 216 9.58 -14.56 9.66
C TRP A 216 10.29 -13.41 10.38
N ILE A 217 9.58 -12.77 11.30
CA ILE A 217 10.10 -11.69 12.15
C ILE A 217 10.21 -12.19 13.58
N VAL A 218 11.32 -11.91 14.25
CA VAL A 218 11.57 -12.37 15.61
C VAL A 218 12.48 -11.43 16.38
N GLU A 219 12.44 -11.53 17.71
CA GLU A 219 13.42 -10.91 18.60
C GLU A 219 14.56 -11.90 18.87
N VAL A 220 15.80 -11.49 18.59
CA VAL A 220 17.02 -12.30 18.77
C VAL A 220 17.98 -11.57 19.73
N PRO A 221 18.57 -12.27 20.71
CA PRO A 221 19.60 -11.69 21.56
C PRO A 221 20.95 -11.60 20.81
N TYR A 222 21.50 -10.40 20.69
CA TYR A 222 22.86 -10.13 20.19
C TYR A 222 23.79 -9.77 21.35
N GLN A 223 25.03 -10.28 21.32
CA GLN A 223 26.00 -10.09 22.41
C GLN A 223 26.36 -8.61 22.67
N ASP A 224 26.43 -7.80 21.62
CA ASP A 224 26.86 -6.39 21.66
C ASP A 224 25.70 -5.38 21.66
N ARG A 225 24.48 -5.82 21.30
CA ARG A 225 23.32 -4.94 21.08
C ARG A 225 22.12 -5.25 21.98
N GLY A 226 22.20 -6.30 22.79
CA GLY A 226 21.03 -6.80 23.51
C GLY A 226 20.02 -7.41 22.55
N ASN A 227 18.74 -7.33 22.88
CA ASN A 227 17.69 -7.88 22.01
C ASN A 227 17.45 -6.99 20.79
N CYS A 228 17.32 -7.63 19.63
CA CYS A 228 17.06 -6.96 18.36
C CYS A 228 15.91 -7.66 17.63
N TRP A 229 15.03 -6.90 17.00
CA TRP A 229 14.09 -7.44 16.02
C TRP A 229 14.78 -7.61 14.68
N VAL A 230 14.65 -8.80 14.12
CA VAL A 230 15.18 -9.17 12.81
C VAL A 230 14.09 -9.81 11.96
N GLN A 231 14.23 -9.64 10.65
CA GLN A 231 13.47 -10.37 9.64
C GLN A 231 14.40 -11.39 9.00
N GLU A 232 14.06 -12.66 9.12
CA GLU A 232 14.76 -13.75 8.45
C GLU A 232 13.95 -14.21 7.24
N LEU A 233 14.54 -14.11 6.04
CA LEU A 233 13.90 -14.52 4.81
C LEU A 233 14.04 -16.04 4.65
N ALA A 234 12.92 -16.73 4.58
CA ALA A 234 12.90 -18.17 4.42
C ALA A 234 13.53 -18.52 3.07
N ARG A 235 14.66 -19.25 3.13
CA ARG A 235 15.37 -19.87 1.98
C ARG A 235 16.47 -19.03 1.32
N THR A 236 17.01 -17.99 1.95
CA THR A 236 18.24 -17.33 1.47
C THR A 236 19.42 -17.63 2.39
N SER A 237 20.63 -17.69 1.84
CA SER A 237 21.88 -17.67 2.64
C SER A 237 22.22 -16.26 3.13
N GLU A 238 21.27 -15.33 3.05
CA GLU A 238 21.48 -13.94 3.42
C GLU A 238 21.35 -13.79 4.93
N PRO A 239 22.15 -12.90 5.54
CA PRO A 239 22.02 -12.62 6.96
C PRO A 239 20.62 -12.05 7.28
N PRO A 240 20.07 -12.34 8.48
CA PRO A 240 18.83 -11.72 8.94
C PRO A 240 18.89 -10.19 8.81
N GLN A 241 17.82 -9.60 8.32
CA GLN A 241 17.71 -8.17 8.13
C GLN A 241 17.33 -7.53 9.47
N PHE A 242 18.19 -6.63 9.97
CA PHE A 242 17.94 -5.91 11.20
C PHE A 242 16.79 -4.90 11.02
N LEU A 243 15.78 -4.97 11.89
CA LEU A 243 14.63 -4.07 11.90
C LEU A 243 14.75 -3.03 13.03
N ALA A 244 14.97 -3.48 14.26
CA ALA A 244 15.00 -2.61 15.43
C ALA A 244 15.95 -3.13 16.51
N GLY A 245 16.59 -2.21 17.23
CA GLY A 245 17.50 -2.49 18.34
C GLY A 245 17.48 -1.36 19.36
N ILE A 246 18.14 -1.58 20.51
CA ILE A 246 18.28 -0.55 21.56
C ILE A 246 19.01 0.70 21.08
N ASP A 247 19.70 0.65 19.94
CA ASP A 247 20.51 1.73 19.42
C ASP A 247 19.90 2.47 18.21
N SER A 248 18.81 1.94 17.63
CA SER A 248 18.07 2.58 16.53
C SER A 248 16.59 2.85 16.85
N HIS A 249 15.97 1.98 17.64
CA HIS A 249 14.52 1.86 17.77
C HIS A 249 14.15 1.31 19.16
N THR A 250 14.63 1.96 20.22
CA THR A 250 14.41 1.55 21.62
C THR A 250 12.93 1.33 21.98
N GLU A 251 12.04 2.06 21.34
CA GLU A 251 10.59 1.92 21.51
C GLU A 251 10.03 0.57 21.05
N PHE A 252 10.78 -0.19 20.26
CA PHE A 252 10.46 -1.54 19.82
C PHE A 252 11.18 -2.61 20.67
N VAL A 253 12.15 -2.20 21.50
CA VAL A 253 13.00 -3.08 22.30
C VAL A 253 12.73 -2.87 23.78
N GLY A 254 11.88 -3.72 24.35
CA GLY A 254 11.55 -3.69 25.78
C GLY A 254 10.20 -4.34 26.10
N GLY A 255 10.20 -5.25 27.09
CA GLY A 255 9.05 -6.08 27.43
C GLY A 255 8.92 -7.28 26.50
N ASN A 256 8.45 -8.42 27.01
CA ASN A 256 8.16 -9.62 26.19
C ASN A 256 6.98 -9.34 25.25
N VAL A 257 7.18 -8.52 24.22
CA VAL A 257 6.11 -8.13 23.30
C VAL A 257 6.16 -9.03 22.07
N SER A 258 5.10 -9.79 21.84
CA SER A 258 4.96 -10.53 20.58
C SER A 258 4.78 -9.56 19.42
N ALA A 259 5.31 -9.91 18.24
CA ALA A 259 4.92 -9.24 17.01
C ALA A 259 3.53 -9.73 16.56
N SER A 260 2.87 -8.96 15.71
CA SER A 260 1.72 -9.41 14.92
C SER A 260 1.83 -8.86 13.52
N ILE A 261 1.36 -9.61 12.54
CA ILE A 261 1.31 -9.18 11.14
C ILE A 261 -0.13 -9.23 10.63
N ALA A 262 -0.48 -8.28 9.77
CA ALA A 262 -1.76 -8.14 9.11
C ALA A 262 -1.53 -7.62 7.69
N ALA A 263 -1.70 -8.47 6.68
CA ALA A 263 -1.29 -8.17 5.30
C ALA A 263 0.20 -7.77 5.24
N ARG A 264 0.50 -6.48 5.00
CA ARG A 264 1.85 -5.93 5.01
C ARG A 264 2.19 -5.14 6.28
N ALA A 265 1.24 -4.89 7.18
CA ALA A 265 1.50 -4.15 8.40
C ALA A 265 1.97 -5.07 9.52
N VAL A 266 3.08 -4.75 10.16
CA VAL A 266 3.64 -5.46 11.31
C VAL A 266 3.55 -4.56 12.54
N LEU A 267 2.96 -5.08 13.61
CA LEU A 267 2.89 -4.45 14.92
C LEU A 267 3.92 -5.09 15.85
N ILE A 268 4.81 -4.28 16.40
CA ILE A 268 5.74 -4.68 17.46
C ILE A 268 5.61 -3.65 18.57
N GLY A 269 5.43 -4.09 19.81
CA GLY A 269 5.19 -3.13 20.90
C GLY A 269 3.85 -2.42 20.70
N ALA A 270 3.91 -1.08 20.76
CA ALA A 270 2.80 -0.20 20.48
C ALA A 270 2.90 0.46 19.09
N ARG A 271 3.73 -0.06 18.17
CA ARG A 271 4.01 0.60 16.89
C ARG A 271 3.87 -0.31 15.70
N ALA A 272 3.20 0.19 14.66
CA ALA A 272 3.03 -0.50 13.40
C ALA A 272 4.01 0.05 12.35
N PHE A 273 4.52 -0.84 11.50
CA PHE A 273 5.31 -0.51 10.33
C PHE A 273 4.88 -1.36 9.14
N ASP A 274 5.19 -0.89 7.94
CA ASP A 274 4.97 -1.60 6.69
C ASP A 274 6.13 -2.55 6.42
N LEU A 275 5.87 -3.82 6.11
CA LEU A 275 6.87 -4.87 5.96
C LEU A 275 7.80 -4.62 4.78
N ASP A 276 7.26 -4.14 3.66
CA ASP A 276 8.00 -4.02 2.40
C ASP A 276 8.86 -2.76 2.39
N THR A 277 8.29 -1.66 2.87
CA THR A 277 8.97 -0.35 2.93
C THR A 277 9.68 -0.08 4.24
N ARG A 278 9.43 -0.90 5.27
CA ARG A 278 9.88 -0.72 6.66
C ARG A 278 9.44 0.58 7.31
N ARG A 279 8.60 1.35 6.65
CA ARG A 279 8.12 2.65 7.11
C ARG A 279 7.22 2.46 8.32
N VAL A 280 7.49 3.19 9.39
CA VAL A 280 6.59 3.29 10.55
C VAL A 280 5.30 3.93 10.08
N LEU A 281 4.19 3.24 10.31
CA LEU A 281 2.85 3.67 9.92
C LEU A 281 2.24 4.58 10.98
N TRP A 282 2.34 4.15 12.25
CA TRP A 282 1.81 4.88 13.40
C TRP A 282 2.35 4.28 14.71
N GLY A 283 2.22 5.04 15.81
CA GLY A 283 2.50 4.58 17.17
C GLY A 283 1.35 4.89 18.13
N ALA A 284 1.15 4.02 19.10
CA ALA A 284 0.27 4.23 20.24
C ALA A 284 1.12 4.45 21.52
N SER A 285 0.56 5.10 22.54
CA SER A 285 1.33 5.50 23.74
C SER A 285 2.02 4.31 24.42
N ARG A 286 3.24 4.50 24.97
CA ARG A 286 4.04 3.43 25.60
C ARG A 286 3.37 2.70 26.79
N ASP A 287 2.30 3.22 27.38
CA ASP A 287 1.56 2.60 28.50
C ASP A 287 0.73 1.35 28.12
N LEU A 288 1.08 0.73 27.00
CA LEU A 288 0.34 -0.31 26.33
C LEU A 288 1.12 -1.63 26.46
N ALA A 289 0.98 -2.29 27.61
CA ALA A 289 1.41 -3.67 27.81
C ALA A 289 0.50 -4.61 27.00
N HIS A 290 0.70 -4.63 25.70
CA HIS A 290 -0.16 -5.34 24.77
C HIS A 290 0.41 -6.71 24.42
N ARG A 291 -0.45 -7.73 24.48
CA ARG A 291 -0.26 -8.96 23.72
C ARG A 291 -0.73 -8.70 22.28
N ALA A 292 0.19 -8.70 21.31
CA ALA A 292 -0.17 -8.73 19.91
C ALA A 292 -0.71 -10.12 19.56
N ILE A 293 -1.83 -10.20 18.83
CA ILE A 293 -2.43 -11.48 18.41
C ILE A 293 -2.18 -11.63 16.91
N PRO A 294 -1.39 -12.61 16.47
CA PRO A 294 -1.10 -12.80 15.06
C PRO A 294 -2.39 -13.06 14.27
N VAL A 295 -2.65 -12.30 13.19
CA VAL A 295 -3.80 -12.53 12.30
C VAL A 295 -3.39 -12.56 10.84
N ARG A 296 -3.47 -13.75 10.24
CA ARG A 296 -3.11 -13.95 8.82
C ARG A 296 -4.02 -13.20 7.81
N SER A 297 -5.09 -12.55 8.24
CA SER A 297 -6.14 -11.98 7.36
C SER A 297 -6.39 -10.46 7.51
N GLY A 298 -5.44 -9.68 8.01
CA GLY A 298 -5.52 -8.22 7.93
C GLY A 298 -6.08 -7.52 9.17
N VAL A 299 -5.87 -8.09 10.37
CA VAL A 299 -6.29 -7.48 11.63
C VAL A 299 -5.16 -7.42 12.66
N LEU A 300 -4.71 -6.27 13.14
CA LEU A 300 -3.87 -6.24 14.34
C LEU A 300 -4.76 -6.35 15.58
N TYR A 301 -4.31 -6.90 16.71
CA TYR A 301 -5.05 -6.82 17.97
C TYR A 301 -4.16 -6.47 19.15
N THR A 302 -4.74 -5.84 20.16
CA THR A 302 -4.08 -5.55 21.43
C THR A 302 -5.06 -5.66 22.61
N GLU A 303 -4.66 -6.24 23.73
CA GLU A 303 -5.46 -6.27 24.97
C GLU A 303 -4.93 -5.28 26.02
N ARG A 304 -5.80 -4.52 26.70
CA ARG A 304 -5.51 -3.66 27.88
C ARG A 304 -6.68 -3.67 28.85
N GLY A 305 -6.48 -4.12 30.10
CA GLY A 305 -7.48 -3.95 31.16
C GLY A 305 -8.88 -4.47 30.80
N GLY A 306 -8.93 -5.53 29.99
CA GLY A 306 -10.17 -6.09 29.42
C GLY A 306 -10.59 -5.52 28.07
N VAL A 307 -10.00 -4.43 27.57
CA VAL A 307 -10.26 -3.88 26.23
C VAL A 307 -9.36 -4.56 25.19
N LEU A 308 -9.94 -5.22 24.20
CA LEU A 308 -9.31 -5.77 23.02
C LEU A 308 -9.48 -4.79 21.84
N SER A 309 -8.47 -4.11 21.35
CA SER A 309 -8.59 -3.25 20.16
C SER A 309 -8.11 -4.01 18.93
N GLY A 310 -8.80 -3.91 17.79
CA GLY A 310 -8.49 -4.60 16.53
C GLY A 310 -8.38 -3.64 15.34
N TRP A 311 -7.37 -3.74 14.47
CA TRP A 311 -7.12 -2.80 13.35
C TRP A 311 -7.22 -3.45 11.98
N PHE A 312 -8.03 -2.94 11.05
CA PHE A 312 -8.41 -3.63 9.81
C PHE A 312 -8.02 -2.84 8.56
N ALA A 313 -7.50 -3.53 7.54
CA ALA A 313 -7.38 -2.94 6.21
C ALA A 313 -8.80 -2.66 5.69
N GLY A 314 -9.17 -1.39 5.51
CA GLY A 314 -10.47 -1.03 4.94
C GLY A 314 -10.69 -1.78 3.63
N ARG A 315 -11.90 -2.33 3.42
CA ARG A 315 -12.26 -3.14 2.22
C ARG A 315 -12.13 -2.40 0.87
N GLY A 316 -11.68 -1.15 0.85
CA GLY A 316 -11.38 -0.37 -0.35
C GLY A 316 -10.02 0.34 -0.33
N GLY A 317 -9.10 -0.01 0.58
CA GLY A 317 -7.96 0.84 0.92
C GLY A 317 -6.57 0.34 0.53
N ALA A 318 -6.41 -0.67 -0.32
CA ALA A 318 -5.08 -1.24 -0.63
C ALA A 318 -4.15 -0.33 -1.47
N GLY A 319 -4.53 0.92 -1.75
CA GLY A 319 -3.69 1.90 -2.46
C GLY A 319 -3.66 3.31 -1.85
N ALA A 320 -4.53 3.65 -0.90
CA ALA A 320 -4.56 5.01 -0.36
C ALA A 320 -3.70 5.09 0.89
N SER A 321 -2.44 5.48 0.71
CA SER A 321 -1.59 5.90 1.83
C SER A 321 -2.31 6.97 2.66
N GLY A 322 -2.14 6.94 3.99
CA GLY A 322 -2.73 7.88 4.94
C GLY A 322 -2.33 9.36 4.78
N ALA A 323 -1.69 9.74 3.67
CA ALA A 323 -1.36 11.12 3.33
C ALA A 323 -2.57 11.92 2.81
N ALA A 324 -3.65 11.27 2.34
CA ALA A 324 -4.83 11.98 1.83
C ALA A 324 -5.72 12.61 2.92
N ALA A 325 -5.48 12.35 4.21
CA ALA A 325 -6.29 12.89 5.29
C ALA A 325 -5.92 14.34 5.70
N SER A 326 -4.78 14.87 5.24
CA SER A 326 -4.29 16.20 5.66
C SER A 326 -4.65 17.35 4.70
N ALA A 327 -5.27 17.06 3.56
CA ALA A 327 -5.98 18.05 2.78
C ALA A 327 -7.22 17.36 2.25
N ALA A 328 -8.34 17.49 2.96
CA ALA A 328 -9.63 17.16 2.39
C ALA A 328 -9.81 18.10 1.17
N ALA A 329 -9.33 17.68 0.01
CA ALA A 329 -9.63 18.36 -1.24
C ALA A 329 -11.14 18.46 -1.27
N ALA A 330 -11.64 19.69 -1.21
CA ALA A 330 -13.08 19.92 -1.17
C ALA A 330 -13.68 19.19 -2.37
N LEU A 331 -14.66 18.31 -2.11
CA LEU A 331 -15.30 17.56 -3.18
C LEU A 331 -15.78 18.53 -4.25
N PRO A 332 -15.63 18.19 -5.54
CA PRO A 332 -16.16 19.02 -6.62
C PRO A 332 -17.64 19.26 -6.36
N PRO A 333 -18.12 20.52 -6.39
CA PRO A 333 -19.48 20.83 -6.02
C PRO A 333 -20.46 20.05 -6.90
N LEU A 334 -21.50 19.48 -6.29
CA LEU A 334 -22.55 18.78 -7.04
C LEU A 334 -23.22 19.74 -8.03
N PRO A 335 -23.39 19.36 -9.31
CA PRO A 335 -24.27 20.09 -10.21
C PRO A 335 -25.73 19.92 -9.78
N ALA A 336 -26.63 20.75 -10.32
CA ALA A 336 -28.05 20.48 -10.19
C ALA A 336 -28.40 19.19 -10.94
N LEU A 337 -29.09 18.26 -10.28
CA LEU A 337 -29.49 16.97 -10.85
C LEU A 337 -31.01 16.85 -10.89
N ASP A 338 -31.56 16.33 -12.00
CA ASP A 338 -32.92 15.75 -12.07
C ASP A 338 -32.91 14.55 -13.03
N ILE A 339 -32.34 13.45 -12.54
CA ILE A 339 -32.15 12.22 -13.31
C ILE A 339 -33.35 11.31 -13.05
N ALA A 340 -34.20 11.09 -14.05
CA ALA A 340 -35.41 10.26 -13.92
C ALA A 340 -35.11 8.81 -13.50
N SER A 341 -33.99 8.26 -13.99
CA SER A 341 -33.51 6.92 -13.67
C SER A 341 -32.00 6.87 -13.80
N GLY A 342 -31.32 6.63 -12.69
CA GLY A 342 -29.86 6.59 -12.60
C GLY A 342 -29.36 5.60 -11.57
N ARG A 343 -28.05 5.65 -11.36
CA ARG A 343 -27.36 4.93 -10.30
C ARG A 343 -26.19 5.75 -9.76
N ALA A 344 -25.95 5.60 -8.47
CA ALA A 344 -24.82 6.21 -7.78
C ALA A 344 -23.95 5.11 -7.16
N LEU A 345 -22.65 5.13 -7.44
CA LEU A 345 -21.64 4.36 -6.72
C LEU A 345 -21.30 5.09 -5.42
N LEU A 346 -21.29 4.35 -4.32
CA LEU A 346 -21.05 4.87 -2.98
C LEU A 346 -19.62 4.55 -2.51
N ARG A 347 -19.09 5.30 -1.54
CA ARG A 347 -17.74 5.10 -0.97
C ARG A 347 -17.53 3.74 -0.32
N ASP A 348 -18.60 3.13 0.18
CA ASP A 348 -18.61 1.78 0.74
C ASP A 348 -18.63 0.67 -0.35
N GLY A 349 -18.66 1.04 -1.63
CA GLY A 349 -18.79 0.14 -2.78
C GLY A 349 -20.24 -0.24 -3.12
N GLY A 350 -21.22 0.27 -2.35
CA GLY A 350 -22.64 0.10 -2.61
C GLY A 350 -23.10 0.84 -3.87
N VAL A 351 -24.30 0.47 -4.36
CA VAL A 351 -24.93 1.14 -5.50
C VAL A 351 -26.36 1.53 -5.14
N ALA A 352 -26.62 2.82 -5.09
CA ALA A 352 -27.99 3.35 -5.05
C ALA A 352 -28.55 3.41 -6.47
N SER A 353 -29.82 3.12 -6.67
CA SER A 353 -30.48 3.21 -7.98
C SER A 353 -31.87 3.83 -7.82
N GLY A 354 -32.29 4.65 -8.78
CA GLY A 354 -33.56 5.36 -8.70
C GLY A 354 -33.56 6.70 -9.42
N ARG A 355 -34.53 7.56 -9.10
CA ARG A 355 -34.54 8.97 -9.50
C ARG A 355 -33.66 9.77 -8.55
N PHE A 356 -32.75 10.59 -9.09
CA PHE A 356 -31.87 11.46 -8.31
C PHE A 356 -32.23 12.92 -8.54
N ARG A 357 -32.36 13.71 -7.46
CA ARG A 357 -32.58 15.16 -7.56
C ARG A 357 -31.78 15.92 -6.52
N CYS A 358 -31.13 17.01 -6.92
CA CYS A 358 -30.52 17.98 -6.01
C CYS A 358 -30.36 19.35 -6.67
N ALA A 359 -30.22 20.39 -5.86
CA ALA A 359 -29.78 21.70 -6.32
C ALA A 359 -28.25 21.73 -6.44
N ALA A 360 -27.71 22.65 -7.23
CA ALA A 360 -26.26 22.84 -7.34
C ALA A 360 -25.65 23.18 -5.97
N GLY A 361 -24.56 22.50 -5.60
CA GLY A 361 -23.87 22.67 -4.32
C GLY A 361 -24.61 22.09 -3.11
N ALA A 362 -25.68 21.31 -3.30
CA ALA A 362 -26.39 20.68 -2.19
C ALA A 362 -25.52 19.68 -1.43
N ALA A 363 -25.67 19.63 -0.10
CA ALA A 363 -24.99 18.64 0.75
C ALA A 363 -25.64 17.24 0.68
N GLU A 364 -26.87 17.14 0.16
CA GLU A 364 -27.66 15.91 0.09
C GLU A 364 -28.30 15.77 -1.30
N ILE A 365 -28.55 14.52 -1.69
CA ILE A 365 -29.19 14.12 -2.95
C ILE A 365 -30.47 13.35 -2.61
N ASP A 366 -31.62 13.80 -3.12
CA ASP A 366 -32.87 13.08 -2.99
C ASP A 366 -32.87 11.86 -3.93
N VAL A 367 -33.08 10.67 -3.38
CA VAL A 367 -33.12 9.41 -4.13
C VAL A 367 -34.49 8.75 -3.99
N VAL A 368 -35.16 8.50 -5.11
CA VAL A 368 -36.41 7.72 -5.17
C VAL A 368 -36.16 6.38 -5.83
N ALA A 369 -36.10 5.30 -5.06
CA ALA A 369 -35.82 3.96 -5.55
C ALA A 369 -36.93 3.44 -6.50
N PRO A 370 -36.67 2.41 -7.33
CA PRO A 370 -37.66 1.80 -8.24
C PRO A 370 -38.98 1.33 -7.59
N GLY A 371 -39.05 1.23 -6.26
CA GLY A 371 -40.28 0.96 -5.50
C GLY A 371 -40.97 2.19 -4.87
N GLY A 372 -40.56 3.41 -5.23
CA GLY A 372 -41.10 4.66 -4.70
C GLY A 372 -40.57 5.08 -3.31
N VAL A 373 -39.69 4.27 -2.70
CA VAL A 373 -39.04 4.59 -1.43
C VAL A 373 -38.15 5.80 -1.61
N LYS A 374 -38.41 6.86 -0.83
CA LYS A 374 -37.61 8.08 -0.80
C LYS A 374 -36.55 7.97 0.28
N SER A 375 -35.33 8.34 -0.06
CA SER A 375 -34.18 8.40 0.84
C SER A 375 -33.33 9.62 0.49
N LYS A 376 -32.43 9.99 1.40
CA LYS A 376 -31.41 11.01 1.15
C LYS A 376 -30.04 10.35 1.15
N LEU A 377 -29.22 10.73 0.18
CA LEU A 377 -27.83 10.32 0.08
C LEU A 377 -26.95 11.55 0.36
N ALA A 378 -26.02 11.45 1.32
CA ALA A 378 -25.08 12.53 1.55
C ALA A 378 -24.14 12.68 0.35
N HIS A 379 -23.82 13.92 -0.03
CA HIS A 379 -22.89 14.21 -1.13
C HIS A 379 -21.54 13.51 -0.91
N GLU A 380 -21.03 13.53 0.32
CA GLU A 380 -19.75 12.92 0.67
C GLU A 380 -19.69 11.40 0.52
N ASP A 381 -20.84 10.72 0.55
CA ASP A 381 -20.93 9.27 0.39
C ASP A 381 -20.95 8.84 -1.08
N ALA A 382 -21.35 9.74 -2.00
CA ALA A 382 -21.38 9.47 -3.43
C ALA A 382 -19.98 9.63 -4.05
N VAL A 383 -19.60 8.68 -4.91
CA VAL A 383 -18.31 8.70 -5.63
C VAL A 383 -18.51 8.93 -7.12
N LEU A 384 -19.60 8.40 -7.67
CA LEU A 384 -19.98 8.55 -9.06
C LEU A 384 -21.49 8.49 -9.20
N ILE A 385 -22.07 9.34 -10.04
CA ILE A 385 -23.47 9.32 -10.44
C ILE A 385 -23.55 9.26 -11.97
N GLU A 386 -24.30 8.29 -12.50
CA GLU A 386 -24.65 8.19 -13.93
C GLU A 386 -26.14 7.91 -14.10
N SER A 387 -26.70 8.30 -15.24
CA SER A 387 -28.04 7.84 -15.64
C SER A 387 -28.02 6.35 -16.01
N MET A 388 -29.19 5.71 -16.05
CA MET A 388 -29.28 4.26 -16.31
C MET A 388 -28.80 3.85 -17.71
N ASP A 389 -28.78 4.78 -18.67
CA ASP A 389 -28.19 4.54 -19.97
C ASP A 389 -26.65 4.66 -19.97
N GLY A 390 -26.04 5.02 -18.84
CA GLY A 390 -24.59 5.18 -18.68
C GLY A 390 -24.05 6.56 -19.03
N THR A 391 -24.91 7.59 -19.09
CA THR A 391 -24.45 8.98 -19.30
C THR A 391 -23.91 9.54 -17.98
N TYR A 392 -22.69 10.05 -18.01
CA TYR A 392 -22.04 10.69 -16.86
C TYR A 392 -22.85 11.87 -16.33
N GLN A 393 -22.93 12.01 -15.01
CA GLN A 393 -23.58 13.14 -14.35
C GLN A 393 -22.62 13.85 -13.41
N TRP A 394 -21.87 13.11 -12.59
CA TRP A 394 -20.91 13.66 -11.63
C TRP A 394 -19.99 12.59 -11.05
N ALA A 395 -18.74 12.94 -10.71
CA ALA A 395 -17.84 12.09 -9.93
C ALA A 395 -17.08 12.92 -8.87
N ALA A 396 -16.88 12.32 -7.70
CA ALA A 396 -16.09 12.89 -6.60
C ALA A 396 -14.62 13.08 -6.99
N GLU A 397 -14.07 12.13 -7.73
CA GLU A 397 -12.68 12.11 -8.18
C GLU A 397 -12.67 11.85 -9.69
N PRO A 398 -12.75 12.90 -10.54
CA PRO A 398 -12.82 12.75 -12.00
C PRO A 398 -11.68 11.92 -12.58
N VAL A 399 -10.48 12.01 -11.99
CA VAL A 399 -9.30 11.23 -12.37
C VAL A 399 -9.46 9.72 -12.15
N ARG A 400 -10.34 9.29 -11.24
CA ARG A 400 -10.65 7.87 -10.96
C ARG A 400 -11.95 7.41 -11.62
N TYR A 401 -12.50 8.23 -12.52
CA TYR A 401 -13.79 7.94 -13.13
C TYR A 401 -13.82 6.58 -13.85
N ALA A 402 -12.74 6.19 -14.53
CA ALA A 402 -12.65 4.87 -15.17
C ALA A 402 -12.69 3.71 -14.15
N GLU A 403 -12.00 3.84 -13.01
CA GLU A 403 -12.01 2.85 -11.91
C GLU A 403 -13.42 2.69 -11.33
N HIS A 404 -14.13 3.80 -11.09
CA HIS A 404 -15.50 3.80 -10.59
C HIS A 404 -16.46 3.13 -11.58
N LEU A 405 -16.29 3.39 -12.88
CA LEU A 405 -17.07 2.72 -13.92
C LEU A 405 -16.79 1.23 -14.02
N ARG A 406 -15.53 0.80 -13.92
CA ARG A 406 -15.18 -0.63 -13.84
C ARG A 406 -15.87 -1.29 -12.66
N THR A 407 -15.91 -0.63 -11.51
CA THR A 407 -16.61 -1.12 -10.32
C THR A 407 -18.11 -1.26 -10.56
N LEU A 408 -18.77 -0.25 -11.14
CA LEU A 408 -20.19 -0.33 -11.49
C LEU A 408 -20.51 -1.42 -12.53
N VAL A 409 -19.63 -1.62 -13.52
CA VAL A 409 -19.76 -2.70 -14.51
C VAL A 409 -19.62 -4.06 -13.83
N ARG A 410 -18.61 -4.24 -12.96
CA ARG A 410 -18.40 -5.48 -12.19
C ARG A 410 -19.59 -5.82 -11.29
N ILE A 411 -20.18 -4.84 -10.60
CA ILE A 411 -21.36 -5.05 -9.76
C ILE A 411 -22.57 -5.46 -10.61
N GLY A 412 -22.74 -4.85 -11.79
CA GLY A 412 -23.77 -5.24 -12.74
C GLY A 412 -23.58 -6.66 -13.26
N ASP A 413 -22.35 -7.02 -13.61
CA ASP A 413 -21.96 -8.35 -14.08
C ASP A 413 -22.20 -9.42 -13.01
N ALA A 414 -21.75 -9.18 -11.77
CA ALA A 414 -22.00 -10.05 -10.63
C ALA A 414 -23.49 -10.36 -10.44
N LYS A 415 -24.37 -9.36 -10.56
CA LYS A 415 -25.83 -9.55 -10.50
C LYS A 415 -26.36 -10.41 -11.66
N ALA A 416 -25.85 -10.19 -12.88
CA ALA A 416 -26.25 -10.97 -14.05
C ALA A 416 -25.84 -12.45 -13.92
N TRP A 417 -24.67 -12.73 -13.35
CA TRP A 417 -24.24 -14.10 -13.04
C TRP A 417 -25.05 -14.76 -11.93
N VAL A 418 -25.53 -14.01 -10.93
CA VAL A 418 -26.47 -14.51 -9.91
C VAL A 418 -27.80 -14.94 -10.56
N GLU A 419 -28.35 -14.13 -11.47
CA GLU A 419 -29.55 -14.48 -12.25
C GLU A 419 -29.29 -15.74 -13.10
N LEU A 420 -28.16 -15.78 -13.83
CA LEU A 420 -27.79 -16.94 -14.66
C LEU A 420 -27.62 -18.21 -13.81
N ALA A 421 -27.04 -18.12 -12.61
CA ALA A 421 -26.91 -19.25 -11.69
C ALA A 421 -28.27 -19.79 -11.22
N ARG A 422 -29.25 -18.91 -10.97
CA ARG A 422 -30.62 -19.31 -10.66
C ARG A 422 -31.28 -20.01 -11.85
N GLU A 423 -31.13 -19.45 -13.04
CA GLU A 423 -31.66 -20.05 -14.26
C GLU A 423 -31.02 -21.40 -14.61
N ALA A 424 -29.72 -21.56 -14.29
CA ALA A 424 -28.95 -22.79 -14.51
C ALA A 424 -29.57 -24.00 -13.80
N LEU A 425 -30.31 -23.81 -12.70
CA LEU A 425 -31.06 -24.90 -12.05
C LEU A 425 -32.06 -25.57 -13.00
N GLY A 426 -32.62 -24.81 -13.95
CA GLY A 426 -33.53 -25.32 -14.99
C GLY A 426 -32.87 -26.26 -16.01
N THR A 427 -31.53 -26.26 -16.11
CA THR A 427 -30.78 -27.22 -16.95
C THR A 427 -30.75 -28.61 -16.34
N LYS A 428 -30.93 -28.71 -15.01
CA LYS A 428 -30.75 -29.92 -14.21
C LYS A 428 -29.32 -30.51 -14.27
N ASP A 429 -28.36 -29.68 -14.66
CA ASP A 429 -26.94 -30.03 -14.73
C ASP A 429 -26.18 -29.37 -13.56
N PRO A 430 -25.71 -30.14 -12.56
CA PRO A 430 -25.03 -29.58 -11.40
C PRO A 430 -23.69 -28.92 -11.74
N GLU A 431 -23.04 -29.27 -12.85
CA GLU A 431 -21.76 -28.67 -13.25
C GLU A 431 -21.96 -27.26 -13.82
N ILE A 432 -23.01 -27.06 -14.63
CA ILE A 432 -23.37 -25.74 -15.14
C ILE A 432 -23.74 -24.80 -13.98
N VAL A 433 -24.53 -25.28 -13.02
CA VAL A 433 -24.88 -24.49 -11.83
C VAL A 433 -23.63 -24.14 -11.01
N ALA A 434 -22.73 -25.10 -10.77
CA ALA A 434 -21.47 -24.85 -10.06
C ALA A 434 -20.64 -23.77 -10.73
N ARG A 435 -20.52 -23.82 -12.07
CA ARG A 435 -19.74 -22.85 -12.85
C ARG A 435 -20.32 -21.44 -12.75
N CYS A 436 -21.64 -21.27 -12.89
CA CYS A 436 -22.28 -19.97 -12.75
C CYS A 436 -22.19 -19.40 -11.32
N VAL A 437 -22.37 -20.25 -10.29
CA VAL A 437 -22.19 -19.84 -8.88
C VAL A 437 -20.75 -19.42 -8.61
N LYS A 438 -19.78 -20.18 -9.12
CA LYS A 438 -18.35 -19.86 -9.02
C LYS A 438 -18.05 -18.51 -9.66
N ALA A 439 -18.49 -18.28 -10.91
CA ALA A 439 -18.28 -17.01 -11.62
C ALA A 439 -18.88 -15.81 -10.85
N ALA A 440 -20.10 -15.94 -10.33
CA ALA A 440 -20.72 -14.88 -9.51
C ALA A 440 -19.92 -14.56 -8.23
N ARG A 441 -19.36 -15.59 -7.57
CA ARG A 441 -18.54 -15.43 -6.37
C ARG A 441 -17.16 -14.85 -6.67
N GLU A 442 -16.53 -15.25 -7.78
CA GLU A 442 -15.26 -14.68 -8.25
C GLU A 442 -15.39 -13.18 -8.57
N LEU A 443 -16.57 -12.73 -9.00
CA LEU A 443 -16.92 -11.31 -9.17
C LEU A 443 -17.26 -10.59 -7.85
N GLY A 444 -17.22 -11.28 -6.71
CA GLY A 444 -17.44 -10.71 -5.37
C GLY A 444 -18.89 -10.66 -4.92
N SER A 445 -19.82 -11.36 -5.60
CA SER A 445 -21.22 -11.38 -5.17
C SER A 445 -21.40 -12.09 -3.83
N THR A 446 -22.14 -11.44 -2.93
CA THR A 446 -22.56 -11.98 -1.62
C THR A 446 -24.07 -12.24 -1.56
N ASP A 447 -24.73 -12.30 -2.73
CA ASP A 447 -26.17 -12.46 -2.81
C ASP A 447 -26.63 -13.74 -2.08
N PRO A 448 -27.55 -13.66 -1.09
CA PRO A 448 -28.07 -14.81 -0.37
C PRO A 448 -28.64 -15.91 -1.27
N ASP A 449 -29.11 -15.57 -2.46
CA ASP A 449 -29.65 -16.54 -3.42
C ASP A 449 -28.58 -17.45 -4.02
N LEU A 450 -27.30 -17.07 -3.98
CA LEU A 450 -26.21 -17.99 -4.35
C LEU A 450 -26.11 -19.17 -3.38
N SER A 451 -26.30 -18.95 -2.08
CA SER A 451 -26.32 -20.02 -1.09
C SER A 451 -27.53 -20.95 -1.28
N LYS A 452 -28.69 -20.39 -1.64
CA LYS A 452 -29.88 -21.18 -1.98
C LYS A 452 -29.67 -22.00 -3.25
N THR A 453 -29.08 -21.38 -4.28
CA THR A 453 -28.74 -22.03 -5.56
C THR A 453 -27.73 -23.16 -5.35
N GLU A 454 -26.71 -22.94 -4.53
CA GLU A 454 -25.71 -23.95 -4.20
C GLU A 454 -26.30 -25.12 -3.42
N LYS A 455 -27.25 -24.87 -2.50
CA LYS A 455 -28.01 -25.93 -1.85
C LYS A 455 -28.83 -26.74 -2.86
N ALA A 456 -29.54 -26.09 -3.76
CA ALA A 456 -30.31 -26.76 -4.81
C ALA A 456 -29.42 -27.55 -5.79
N ARG A 457 -28.19 -27.09 -6.03
CA ARG A 457 -27.16 -27.82 -6.78
C ARG A 457 -26.78 -29.13 -6.08
N LEU A 458 -26.56 -29.10 -4.77
CA LEU A 458 -26.24 -30.32 -3.98
C LEU A 458 -27.41 -31.32 -4.02
N ASP A 459 -28.65 -30.83 -4.02
CA ASP A 459 -29.82 -31.69 -4.19
C ASP A 459 -29.84 -32.38 -5.57
N LEU A 460 -29.43 -31.69 -6.65
CA LEU A 460 -29.28 -32.29 -7.99
C LEU A 460 -28.16 -33.35 -8.03
N VAL A 461 -27.06 -33.14 -7.30
CA VAL A 461 -25.98 -34.15 -7.19
C VAL A 461 -26.47 -35.39 -6.43
N ALA A 462 -27.19 -35.19 -5.32
CA ALA A 462 -27.74 -36.28 -4.53
C ALA A 462 -28.86 -37.05 -5.25
N LYS A 463 -29.62 -36.36 -6.11
CA LYS A 463 -30.73 -36.93 -6.90
C LYS A 463 -30.58 -36.56 -8.38
N PRO A 464 -29.68 -37.26 -9.11
CA PRO A 464 -29.41 -36.95 -10.51
C PRO A 464 -30.69 -36.99 -11.36
N GLN A 465 -30.90 -35.95 -12.16
CA GLN A 465 -32.00 -35.85 -13.11
C GLN A 465 -31.45 -35.80 -14.54
N ARG A 466 -32.28 -36.16 -15.54
CA ARG A 466 -31.90 -36.04 -16.94
C ARG A 466 -31.66 -34.56 -17.29
N VAL A 467 -30.46 -34.26 -17.76
CA VAL A 467 -30.06 -32.92 -18.22
C VAL A 467 -30.98 -32.45 -19.35
N ASN A 468 -31.48 -31.22 -19.23
CA ASN A 468 -32.23 -30.55 -20.27
C ASN A 468 -31.27 -29.90 -21.26
N LYS A 469 -30.89 -30.65 -22.29
CA LYS A 469 -29.91 -30.21 -23.29
C LYS A 469 -30.29 -28.89 -23.98
N GLY A 470 -31.56 -28.67 -24.31
CA GLY A 470 -32.02 -27.43 -24.94
C GLY A 470 -31.81 -26.20 -24.05
N ARG A 471 -32.12 -26.32 -22.75
CA ARG A 471 -31.84 -25.25 -21.76
C ARG A 471 -30.34 -25.06 -21.54
N ALA A 472 -29.55 -26.14 -21.53
CA ALA A 472 -28.11 -26.06 -21.39
C ALA A 472 -27.47 -25.31 -22.57
N ASP A 473 -27.89 -25.59 -23.81
CA ASP A 473 -27.41 -24.91 -25.02
C ASP A 473 -27.82 -23.42 -25.03
N GLU A 474 -29.03 -23.08 -24.55
CA GLU A 474 -29.49 -21.70 -24.38
C GLU A 474 -28.67 -20.95 -23.32
N LEU A 475 -28.42 -21.59 -22.18
CA LEU A 475 -27.64 -21.01 -21.09
C LEU A 475 -26.17 -20.81 -21.50
N ALA A 476 -25.59 -21.74 -22.26
CA ALA A 476 -24.23 -21.60 -22.79
C ALA A 476 -24.08 -20.38 -23.73
N LYS A 477 -25.11 -20.07 -24.54
CA LYS A 477 -25.12 -18.84 -25.35
C LYS A 477 -25.16 -17.59 -24.47
N ARG A 478 -26.01 -17.57 -23.45
CA ARG A 478 -26.09 -16.46 -22.49
C ARG A 478 -24.81 -16.31 -21.65
N GLU A 479 -24.16 -17.41 -21.32
CA GLU A 479 -22.85 -17.44 -20.66
C GLU A 479 -21.80 -16.73 -21.54
N ALA A 480 -21.73 -17.11 -22.82
CA ALA A 480 -20.82 -16.46 -23.78
C ALA A 480 -21.12 -14.96 -23.96
N GLU A 481 -22.40 -14.57 -23.97
CA GLU A 481 -22.81 -13.16 -24.01
C GLU A 481 -22.38 -12.39 -22.75
N LEU A 482 -22.54 -13.00 -21.56
CA LEU A 482 -22.16 -12.39 -20.30
C LEU A 482 -20.65 -12.24 -20.14
N VAL A 483 -19.86 -13.16 -20.68
CA VAL A 483 -18.38 -13.02 -20.70
C VAL A 483 -17.93 -11.74 -21.42
N VAL A 484 -18.62 -11.33 -22.49
CA VAL A 484 -18.26 -10.14 -23.29
C VAL A 484 -19.03 -8.88 -22.86
N ALA A 485 -20.14 -9.03 -22.11
CA ALA A 485 -21.01 -7.93 -21.71
C ALA A 485 -20.28 -6.81 -20.93
N PRO A 486 -19.35 -7.09 -19.99
CA PRO A 486 -18.55 -6.06 -19.33
C PRO A 486 -17.74 -5.20 -20.30
N ALA A 487 -17.05 -5.84 -21.26
CA ALA A 487 -16.26 -5.12 -22.27
C ALA A 487 -17.16 -4.23 -23.14
N LYS A 488 -18.32 -4.76 -23.59
CA LYS A 488 -19.33 -3.98 -24.31
C LYS A 488 -19.81 -2.77 -23.50
N ALA A 489 -20.09 -2.96 -22.21
CA ALA A 489 -20.57 -1.93 -21.32
C ALA A 489 -19.53 -0.81 -21.09
N LEU A 490 -18.24 -1.13 -21.09
CA LEU A 490 -17.16 -0.15 -21.01
C LEU A 490 -16.98 0.62 -22.32
N VAL A 491 -17.06 -0.05 -23.48
CA VAL A 491 -17.01 0.62 -24.79
C VAL A 491 -18.15 1.62 -24.95
N GLU A 492 -19.38 1.25 -24.60
CA GLU A 492 -20.53 2.16 -24.68
C GLU A 492 -20.38 3.36 -23.73
N ARG A 493 -19.81 3.15 -22.53
CA ARG A 493 -19.51 4.24 -21.60
C ARG A 493 -18.41 5.16 -22.10
N SER A 494 -17.40 4.63 -22.77
CA SER A 494 -16.30 5.42 -23.35
C SER A 494 -16.82 6.49 -24.34
N LYS A 495 -17.89 6.17 -25.07
CA LYS A 495 -18.58 7.09 -25.99
C LYS A 495 -19.39 8.18 -25.28
N LYS A 496 -19.77 7.94 -24.03
CA LYS A 496 -20.57 8.83 -23.17
C LYS A 496 -19.73 9.62 -22.17
N VAL A 497 -18.41 9.43 -22.18
CA VAL A 497 -17.47 10.28 -21.45
C VAL A 497 -17.61 11.70 -21.99
N PRO A 498 -17.86 12.71 -21.12
CA PRO A 498 -17.98 14.11 -21.53
C PRO A 498 -16.78 14.59 -22.35
N ALA A 499 -16.99 15.55 -23.26
CA ALA A 499 -15.92 16.05 -24.13
C ALA A 499 -14.83 16.82 -23.37
N ASP A 500 -15.17 17.38 -22.21
CA ASP A 500 -14.28 18.08 -21.27
C ASP A 500 -13.60 17.13 -20.27
N ALA A 501 -14.01 15.86 -20.20
CA ALA A 501 -13.31 14.88 -19.38
C ALA A 501 -11.92 14.60 -19.96
N PRO A 502 -10.92 14.30 -19.12
CA PRO A 502 -9.58 14.03 -19.61
C PRO A 502 -9.55 12.88 -20.62
N ARG A 503 -8.81 13.06 -21.72
CA ARG A 503 -8.71 12.08 -22.82
C ARG A 503 -8.33 10.68 -22.32
N GLY A 504 -7.42 10.60 -21.34
CA GLY A 504 -6.99 9.32 -20.78
C GLY A 504 -8.12 8.52 -20.15
N THR A 505 -9.20 9.16 -19.69
CA THR A 505 -10.36 8.45 -19.12
C THR A 505 -11.06 7.55 -20.16
N ARG A 506 -11.23 8.05 -21.38
CA ARG A 506 -11.81 7.26 -22.47
C ARG A 506 -10.90 6.09 -22.84
N LEU A 507 -9.59 6.35 -22.93
CA LEU A 507 -8.59 5.33 -23.22
C LEU A 507 -8.53 4.25 -22.14
N GLU A 508 -8.61 4.60 -20.87
CA GLU A 508 -8.64 3.65 -19.75
C GLU A 508 -9.87 2.73 -19.78
N LEU A 509 -11.04 3.25 -20.13
CA LEU A 509 -12.24 2.42 -20.30
C LEU A 509 -12.09 1.44 -21.47
N LEU A 510 -11.50 1.88 -22.58
CA LEU A 510 -11.23 1.03 -23.74
C LEU A 510 -10.14 -0.01 -23.44
N ALA A 511 -9.09 0.35 -22.70
CA ALA A 511 -8.07 -0.57 -22.20
C ALA A 511 -8.71 -1.65 -21.31
N ALA A 512 -9.50 -1.23 -20.32
CA ALA A 512 -10.19 -2.16 -19.43
C ALA A 512 -11.17 -3.08 -20.18
N ALA A 513 -11.79 -2.61 -21.26
CA ALA A 513 -12.61 -3.45 -22.13
C ALA A 513 -11.77 -4.53 -22.83
N LEU A 514 -10.58 -4.19 -23.32
CA LEU A 514 -9.65 -5.14 -23.95
C LEU A 514 -8.96 -6.08 -22.95
N GLU A 515 -8.74 -5.65 -21.70
CA GLU A 515 -8.29 -6.55 -20.62
C GLU A 515 -9.33 -7.65 -20.36
N LEU A 516 -10.62 -7.29 -20.36
CA LEU A 516 -11.72 -8.24 -20.13
C LEU A 516 -12.01 -9.12 -21.35
N ALA A 517 -11.89 -8.57 -22.56
CA ALA A 517 -12.12 -9.29 -23.82
C ALA A 517 -11.12 -8.81 -24.90
N PRO A 518 -9.91 -9.41 -24.97
CA PRO A 518 -8.85 -8.97 -25.87
C PRO A 518 -9.27 -8.90 -27.33
N ASP A 519 -10.14 -9.81 -27.78
CA ASP A 519 -10.57 -9.92 -29.19
C ASP A 519 -11.86 -9.13 -29.50
N TYR A 520 -12.32 -8.26 -28.58
CA TYR A 520 -13.54 -7.50 -28.78
C TYR A 520 -13.35 -6.38 -29.81
N ALA A 521 -13.69 -6.68 -31.08
CA ALA A 521 -13.48 -5.78 -32.23
C ALA A 521 -14.02 -4.35 -32.03
N PRO A 522 -15.20 -4.11 -31.42
CA PRO A 522 -15.67 -2.74 -31.18
C PRO A 522 -14.79 -1.92 -30.22
N ALA A 523 -14.16 -2.56 -29.22
CA ALA A 523 -13.21 -1.87 -28.35
C ALA A 523 -11.93 -1.49 -29.13
N ARG A 524 -11.42 -2.39 -29.98
CA ARG A 524 -10.26 -2.13 -30.83
C ARG A 524 -10.52 -1.00 -31.82
N ALA A 525 -11.67 -1.01 -32.50
CA ALA A 525 -12.04 0.06 -33.43
C ALA A 525 -12.20 1.42 -32.74
N ALA A 526 -12.95 1.47 -31.62
CA ALA A 526 -13.12 2.70 -30.85
C ALA A 526 -11.78 3.23 -30.28
N LEU A 527 -10.87 2.31 -29.94
CA LEU A 527 -9.52 2.65 -29.52
C LEU A 527 -8.70 3.24 -30.66
N GLU A 528 -8.69 2.60 -31.83
CA GLU A 528 -7.98 3.10 -33.01
C GLU A 528 -8.44 4.51 -33.41
N GLU A 529 -9.72 4.82 -33.26
CA GLU A 529 -10.27 6.17 -33.44
C GLU A 529 -9.75 7.18 -32.40
N CYS A 530 -9.40 6.72 -31.20
CA CYS A 530 -8.90 7.57 -30.11
C CYS A 530 -7.38 7.74 -30.12
N LEU A 531 -6.63 6.92 -30.85
CA LEU A 531 -5.17 7.01 -30.95
C LEU A 531 -4.77 8.05 -32.01
N PRO A 532 -3.66 8.78 -31.82
CA PRO A 532 -3.15 9.69 -32.85
C PRO A 532 -2.79 8.92 -34.13
N ALA A 533 -2.88 9.60 -35.28
CA ALA A 533 -2.69 8.98 -36.61
C ALA A 533 -1.26 8.45 -36.87
N ALA A 534 -0.26 8.82 -36.06
CA ALA A 534 1.09 8.27 -36.10
C ALA A 534 1.09 6.93 -35.33
N LYS A 535 1.34 5.84 -36.04
CA LYS A 535 0.67 4.56 -35.79
C LYS A 535 1.41 3.71 -34.78
N ALA A 536 0.64 2.87 -34.08
CA ALA A 536 1.16 1.79 -33.29
C ALA A 536 2.18 0.89 -34.02
N GLY A 537 2.00 0.78 -35.36
CA GLY A 537 2.90 0.07 -36.25
C GLY A 537 4.31 0.65 -36.37
N ASP A 538 4.52 1.94 -36.06
CA ASP A 538 5.83 2.58 -36.17
C ASP A 538 6.78 2.14 -35.04
N LEU A 539 6.25 1.62 -33.93
CA LEU A 539 7.03 1.03 -32.83
C LEU A 539 6.96 -0.50 -32.79
N GLY A 540 6.21 -1.12 -33.71
CA GLY A 540 5.91 -2.56 -33.67
C GLY A 540 5.08 -3.01 -32.46
N TRP A 541 4.47 -2.08 -31.73
CA TRP A 541 3.63 -2.39 -30.56
C TRP A 541 2.18 -2.65 -31.00
N SER A 542 1.53 -3.59 -30.34
CA SER A 542 0.10 -3.86 -30.50
C SER A 542 -0.77 -2.68 -30.02
N GLY A 543 -2.01 -2.63 -30.51
CA GLY A 543 -2.96 -1.59 -30.08
C GLY A 543 -3.20 -1.58 -28.57
N ALA A 544 -3.27 -2.77 -27.93
CA ALA A 544 -3.40 -2.91 -26.48
C ALA A 544 -2.24 -2.26 -25.73
N GLU A 545 -1.03 -2.43 -26.25
CA GLU A 545 0.18 -1.88 -25.64
C GLU A 545 0.22 -0.36 -25.70
N TRP A 546 -0.25 0.21 -26.82
CA TRP A 546 -0.43 1.65 -26.98
C TRP A 546 -1.50 2.25 -26.07
N VAL A 547 -2.57 1.52 -25.73
CA VAL A 547 -3.56 2.04 -24.78
C VAL A 547 -2.98 2.14 -23.38
N ALA A 548 -2.27 1.09 -22.94
CA ALA A 548 -1.65 1.10 -21.64
C ALA A 548 -0.67 2.28 -21.51
N LEU A 549 0.03 2.59 -22.59
CA LEU A 549 0.90 3.78 -22.70
C LEU A 549 0.09 5.09 -22.65
N ALA A 550 -0.90 5.25 -23.52
CA ALA A 550 -1.66 6.50 -23.64
C ALA A 550 -2.52 6.78 -22.41
N ALA A 551 -2.98 5.74 -21.71
CA ALA A 551 -3.63 5.86 -20.41
C ALA A 551 -2.68 6.41 -19.33
N ALA A 552 -1.38 6.10 -19.39
CA ALA A 552 -0.40 6.61 -18.45
C ALA A 552 0.01 8.08 -18.70
N ALA A 553 -0.13 8.58 -19.94
CA ALA A 553 0.16 9.96 -20.31
C ALA A 553 -1.14 10.79 -20.42
N HIS A 554 -1.83 10.96 -19.30
CA HIS A 554 -3.24 11.38 -19.25
C HIS A 554 -3.51 12.79 -19.78
N SER A 555 -2.57 13.72 -19.58
CA SER A 555 -2.75 15.14 -19.85
C SER A 555 -2.62 15.54 -21.32
N SER A 556 -1.96 14.72 -22.15
CA SER A 556 -1.39 15.21 -23.39
C SER A 556 -1.45 14.18 -24.52
N GLU A 557 -1.53 14.67 -25.77
CA GLU A 557 -1.47 13.81 -26.94
C GLU A 557 -0.02 13.35 -27.19
N LEU A 558 0.30 12.12 -26.79
CA LEU A 558 1.58 11.50 -27.13
C LEU A 558 1.72 11.35 -28.65
N ARG A 559 2.88 11.75 -29.16
CA ARG A 559 3.26 11.63 -30.57
C ARG A 559 4.62 10.96 -30.68
N ALA A 560 4.77 10.08 -31.66
CA ALA A 560 6.08 9.62 -32.08
C ALA A 560 6.84 10.79 -32.75
N ILE A 561 8.12 10.96 -32.39
CA ILE A 561 8.99 11.99 -32.97
C ILE A 561 10.00 11.31 -33.88
N HIS A 562 9.91 11.61 -35.17
CA HIS A 562 10.74 10.99 -36.21
C HIS A 562 11.86 11.93 -36.67
N ASP A 563 12.80 11.40 -37.47
CA ASP A 563 13.93 12.13 -38.05
C ASP A 563 13.49 13.35 -38.88
N GLN A 564 12.31 13.26 -39.49
CA GLN A 564 11.74 14.31 -40.33
C GLN A 564 10.89 15.31 -39.53
N SER A 565 10.64 15.04 -38.23
CA SER A 565 9.95 15.99 -37.36
C SER A 565 10.80 17.26 -37.20
N THR A 566 10.13 18.39 -37.05
CA THR A 566 10.78 19.70 -36.84
C THR A 566 10.36 20.29 -35.50
N GLY A 567 11.10 21.29 -35.03
CA GLY A 567 10.82 21.99 -33.78
C GLY A 567 11.59 21.46 -32.55
N PRO A 568 11.33 22.02 -31.36
CA PRO A 568 12.20 21.80 -30.20
C PRO A 568 12.32 20.35 -29.74
N ALA A 569 11.23 19.57 -29.88
CA ALA A 569 11.23 18.16 -29.54
C ALA A 569 12.18 17.35 -30.45
N ALA A 570 12.13 17.59 -31.77
CA ALA A 570 12.99 16.94 -32.74
C ALA A 570 14.47 17.28 -32.53
N GLU A 571 14.78 18.53 -32.13
CA GLU A 571 16.15 18.93 -31.77
C GLU A 571 16.67 18.17 -30.54
N ARG A 572 15.83 17.96 -29.52
CA ARG A 572 16.21 17.15 -28.34
C ARG A 572 16.47 15.70 -28.73
N VAL A 573 15.66 15.12 -29.61
CA VAL A 573 15.84 13.75 -30.14
C VAL A 573 17.13 13.63 -30.95
N ALA A 574 17.44 14.60 -31.82
CA ALA A 574 18.69 14.62 -32.59
C ALA A 574 19.92 14.63 -31.67
N ARG A 575 19.92 15.48 -30.62
CA ARG A 575 21.00 15.51 -29.62
C ARG A 575 21.16 14.18 -28.89
N ALA A 576 20.06 13.54 -28.49
CA ALA A 576 20.11 12.24 -27.82
C ALA A 576 20.68 11.15 -28.74
N ARG A 577 20.28 11.15 -30.01
CA ARG A 577 20.81 10.20 -31.01
C ARG A 577 22.29 10.36 -31.24
N ASP A 578 22.80 11.58 -31.33
CA ASP A 578 24.23 11.81 -31.49
C ASP A 578 25.04 11.40 -30.25
N ALA A 579 24.45 11.52 -29.06
CA ALA A 579 25.05 11.01 -27.83
C ALA A 579 25.04 9.47 -27.79
N TRP A 580 23.91 8.84 -28.09
CA TRP A 580 23.78 7.38 -28.06
C TRP A 580 24.56 6.68 -29.17
N ARG A 581 24.61 7.19 -30.40
CA ARG A 581 25.44 6.61 -31.49
C ARG A 581 26.91 6.46 -31.09
N LYS A 582 27.42 7.36 -30.25
CA LYS A 582 28.80 7.28 -29.74
C LYS A 582 28.97 6.21 -28.65
N ALA A 583 27.89 5.84 -27.97
CA ALA A 583 27.91 4.95 -26.81
C ALA A 583 27.42 3.52 -27.13
N ARG A 584 26.45 3.34 -28.05
CA ARG A 584 25.81 2.05 -28.35
C ARG A 584 25.05 2.05 -29.69
N GLU A 585 24.95 0.89 -30.33
CA GLU A 585 24.03 0.63 -31.45
C GLU A 585 22.66 0.18 -30.92
N GLY A 586 21.57 0.74 -31.44
CA GLY A 586 20.20 0.36 -31.06
C GLY A 586 19.15 1.28 -31.68
N GLU A 587 17.91 0.80 -31.77
CA GLU A 587 16.79 1.60 -32.26
C GLU A 587 16.38 2.63 -31.19
N ILE A 588 16.34 3.90 -31.60
CA ILE A 588 15.98 5.02 -30.74
C ILE A 588 14.53 5.41 -31.00
N VAL A 589 13.72 5.19 -29.98
CA VAL A 589 12.31 5.58 -29.95
C VAL A 589 12.19 6.90 -29.21
N ALA A 590 11.42 7.84 -29.78
CA ALA A 590 11.10 9.09 -29.12
C ALA A 590 9.59 9.31 -29.10
N LEU A 591 9.05 9.53 -27.92
CA LEU A 591 7.63 9.68 -27.64
C LEU A 591 7.43 10.91 -26.76
N GLY A 592 6.52 11.79 -27.12
CA GLY A 592 6.30 12.97 -26.31
C GLY A 592 5.16 13.84 -26.78
N ASP A 593 4.94 14.89 -26.02
CA ASP A 593 3.96 15.93 -26.24
C ASP A 593 4.63 17.30 -26.09
N GLU A 594 3.82 18.35 -25.87
CA GLU A 594 4.35 19.69 -25.65
C GLU A 594 5.06 19.85 -24.30
N ARG A 595 4.78 19.02 -23.31
CA ARG A 595 5.35 19.03 -21.95
C ARG A 595 6.64 18.22 -21.85
N VAL A 596 6.63 16.99 -22.33
CA VAL A 596 7.73 16.02 -22.15
C VAL A 596 8.06 15.31 -23.46
N VAL A 597 9.34 15.01 -23.65
CA VAL A 597 9.82 14.09 -24.68
C VAL A 597 10.66 13.00 -24.04
N LEU A 598 10.11 11.80 -24.02
CA LEU A 598 10.80 10.58 -23.62
C LEU A 598 11.54 10.00 -24.82
N ILE A 599 12.83 9.78 -24.65
CA ILE A 599 13.74 9.23 -25.63
C ILE A 599 14.27 7.94 -25.01
N ALA A 600 14.18 6.82 -25.71
CA ALA A 600 14.56 5.51 -25.19
C ALA A 600 15.30 4.68 -26.26
N VAL A 601 16.25 3.85 -25.84
CA VAL A 601 16.89 2.83 -26.69
C VAL A 601 16.26 1.48 -26.37
N GLU A 602 15.74 0.78 -27.38
CA GLU A 602 15.13 -0.55 -27.21
C GLU A 602 14.14 -0.61 -26.02
N PRO A 603 13.20 0.34 -25.90
CA PRO A 603 12.38 0.45 -24.70
C PRO A 603 11.52 -0.80 -24.45
N LYS A 604 11.54 -1.30 -23.21
CA LYS A 604 10.45 -2.12 -22.68
C LYS A 604 9.21 -1.22 -22.50
N GLN A 605 8.06 -1.69 -22.97
CA GLN A 605 6.80 -0.97 -22.91
C GLN A 605 6.44 -0.52 -21.48
N ASP A 606 6.56 -1.42 -20.51
CA ASP A 606 6.29 -1.11 -19.09
C ASP A 606 7.17 0.02 -18.56
N SER A 607 8.42 0.09 -19.02
CA SER A 607 9.35 1.14 -18.60
C SER A 607 8.96 2.50 -19.14
N VAL A 608 8.57 2.56 -20.42
CA VAL A 608 8.09 3.80 -21.06
C VAL A 608 6.82 4.29 -20.37
N ARG A 609 5.86 3.38 -20.17
CA ARG A 609 4.60 3.67 -19.47
C ARG A 609 4.84 4.23 -18.07
N THR A 610 5.71 3.57 -17.30
CA THR A 610 6.03 3.96 -15.93
C THR A 610 6.67 5.35 -15.88
N VAL A 611 7.69 5.60 -16.70
CA VAL A 611 8.42 6.88 -16.70
C VAL A 611 7.56 8.03 -17.22
N LEU A 612 6.73 7.83 -18.25
CA LEU A 612 5.79 8.86 -18.70
C LEU A 612 4.75 9.18 -17.62
N GLY A 613 4.23 8.16 -16.93
CA GLY A 613 3.32 8.37 -15.81
C GLY A 613 3.98 9.19 -14.68
N TRP A 614 5.22 8.88 -14.32
CA TRP A 614 5.97 9.68 -13.34
C TRP A 614 6.20 11.11 -13.82
N ALA A 615 6.51 11.30 -15.11
CA ALA A 615 6.75 12.62 -15.69
C ALA A 615 5.48 13.49 -15.67
N ASP A 616 4.33 12.91 -16.02
CA ASP A 616 3.04 13.59 -16.00
C ASP A 616 2.67 14.03 -14.57
N LEU A 617 2.85 13.14 -13.58
CA LEU A 617 2.60 13.43 -12.17
C LEU A 617 3.52 14.53 -11.63
N ALA A 618 4.83 14.42 -11.85
CA ALA A 618 5.78 15.39 -11.35
C ALA A 618 5.62 16.76 -12.04
N CYS A 619 5.37 16.79 -13.36
CA CYS A 619 5.08 18.05 -14.05
C CYS A 619 3.76 18.66 -13.59
N GLY A 620 2.71 17.84 -13.37
CA GLY A 620 1.42 18.30 -12.87
C GLY A 620 1.56 18.91 -11.48
N ALA A 621 2.33 18.26 -10.60
CA ALA A 621 2.64 18.79 -9.28
C ALA A 621 3.38 20.13 -9.35
N LEU A 622 4.40 20.25 -10.19
CA LEU A 622 5.14 21.49 -10.37
C LEU A 622 4.27 22.62 -10.92
N GLU A 623 3.41 22.34 -11.89
CA GLU A 623 2.46 23.32 -12.42
C GLU A 623 1.45 23.77 -11.36
N GLU A 624 0.93 22.84 -10.55
CA GLU A 624 -0.01 23.16 -9.46
C GLU A 624 0.66 23.99 -8.35
N LEU A 625 1.90 23.64 -7.96
CA LEU A 625 2.68 24.42 -6.99
C LEU A 625 2.83 25.88 -7.44
N TRP A 626 3.04 26.14 -8.74
CA TRP A 626 3.13 27.50 -9.27
C TRP A 626 1.79 28.14 -9.64
N ALA A 627 0.69 27.40 -9.65
CA ALA A 627 -0.67 27.92 -9.85
C ALA A 627 -1.38 28.31 -8.54
N ALA A 628 -0.78 28.02 -7.38
CA ALA A 628 -1.38 28.24 -6.08
C ALA A 628 -1.78 29.72 -5.84
N PRO A 629 -2.88 30.00 -5.11
CA PRO A 629 -3.35 31.35 -4.82
C PRO A 629 -2.26 32.24 -4.23
N GLY A 630 -1.99 33.38 -4.88
CA GLY A 630 -0.93 34.31 -4.49
C GLY A 630 0.36 34.19 -5.31
N ALA A 631 0.52 33.14 -6.12
CA ALA A 631 1.52 33.10 -7.17
C ALA A 631 1.03 33.90 -8.40
N ALA A 632 1.95 34.57 -9.11
CA ALA A 632 1.63 35.10 -10.44
C ALA A 632 1.20 33.92 -11.31
N ALA A 633 -0.04 33.96 -11.84
CA ALA A 633 -0.59 32.87 -12.65
C ALA A 633 0.46 32.41 -13.66
N ALA A 634 0.86 31.14 -13.58
CA ALA A 634 1.82 30.58 -14.51
C ALA A 634 1.29 30.86 -15.93
N PRO A 635 1.97 31.65 -16.77
CA PRO A 635 1.61 31.66 -18.17
C PRO A 635 1.69 30.21 -18.61
N ALA A 636 0.58 29.68 -19.15
CA ALA A 636 0.64 28.44 -19.91
C ALA A 636 1.84 28.61 -20.83
N ALA A 637 2.88 27.80 -20.65
CA ALA A 637 4.18 28.00 -21.27
C ALA A 637 4.10 27.64 -22.76
N SER A 638 3.18 28.30 -23.47
CA SER A 638 3.00 28.32 -24.90
C SER A 638 4.35 28.69 -25.51
N GLY A 639 5.03 27.66 -26.04
CA GLY A 639 6.33 27.80 -26.70
C GLY A 639 7.54 27.39 -25.87
N ALA A 640 7.42 26.96 -24.60
CA ALA A 640 8.56 26.35 -23.91
C ALA A 640 8.90 24.99 -24.53
N PRO A 641 10.19 24.63 -24.68
CA PRO A 641 10.55 23.32 -25.19
C PRO A 641 10.08 22.21 -24.24
N PRO A 642 9.76 21.01 -24.75
CA PRO A 642 9.45 19.88 -23.90
C PRO A 642 10.68 19.47 -23.08
N LEU A 643 10.44 18.95 -21.88
CA LEU A 643 11.48 18.42 -21.00
C LEU A 643 11.98 17.09 -21.60
N ALA A 644 13.28 16.95 -21.84
CA ALA A 644 13.84 15.70 -22.34
C ALA A 644 14.07 14.70 -21.20
N ILE A 645 13.60 13.46 -21.41
CA ILE A 645 13.84 12.33 -20.53
C ILE A 645 14.52 11.24 -21.35
N TRP A 646 15.66 10.73 -20.90
CA TRP A 646 16.44 9.69 -21.55
C TRP A 646 16.31 8.41 -20.73
N LEU A 647 15.48 7.48 -21.21
CA LEU A 647 15.28 6.17 -20.58
C LEU A 647 16.30 5.17 -21.12
N HIS A 648 17.17 4.72 -20.22
CA HIS A 648 18.22 3.75 -20.51
C HIS A 648 17.68 2.33 -20.34
N PRO A 649 18.02 1.39 -21.25
CA PRO A 649 17.56 0.00 -21.17
C PRO A 649 18.17 -0.78 -20.01
N ASP A 650 19.35 -0.36 -19.53
CA ASP A 650 20.12 -1.04 -18.49
C ASP A 650 21.09 -0.09 -17.77
N LEU A 651 21.67 -0.56 -16.67
CA LEU A 651 22.58 0.24 -15.84
C LEU A 651 23.91 0.56 -16.58
N ALA A 652 24.34 -0.32 -17.48
CA ALA A 652 25.57 -0.13 -18.25
C ALA A 652 25.47 1.05 -19.21
N SER A 653 24.37 1.14 -19.95
CA SER A 653 24.05 2.25 -20.86
C SER A 653 23.84 3.56 -20.12
N TYR A 654 23.19 3.53 -18.95
CA TYR A 654 23.10 4.68 -18.04
C TYR A 654 24.50 5.19 -17.66
N HIS A 655 25.39 4.33 -17.17
CA HIS A 655 26.75 4.71 -16.77
C HIS A 655 27.68 5.11 -17.92
N ALA A 656 27.38 4.69 -19.15
CA ALA A 656 28.15 5.10 -20.32
C ALA A 656 27.93 6.57 -20.70
N LEU A 657 26.75 7.12 -20.39
CA LEU A 657 26.37 8.49 -20.77
C LEU A 657 26.26 9.48 -19.63
N VAL A 658 25.92 9.01 -18.44
CA VAL A 658 25.98 9.80 -17.21
C VAL A 658 27.46 9.85 -16.82
N PRO A 659 28.12 11.03 -16.86
CA PRO A 659 29.54 11.13 -16.57
C PRO A 659 29.84 10.55 -15.18
N GLN A 660 30.77 9.61 -15.06
CA GLN A 660 31.33 9.17 -13.78
C GLN A 660 32.17 10.28 -13.08
N GLN A 661 32.04 11.54 -13.52
CA GLN A 661 33.00 12.61 -13.26
C GLN A 661 32.69 13.46 -12.03
N THR A 662 31.59 13.25 -11.31
CA THR A 662 31.54 13.68 -9.90
C THR A 662 32.15 12.57 -9.04
N PRO A 663 33.20 12.86 -8.24
CA PRO A 663 33.72 11.95 -7.21
C PRO A 663 32.61 11.35 -6.33
N ASP A 664 31.49 12.05 -6.20
CA ASP A 664 30.26 11.70 -5.49
C ASP A 664 29.61 10.40 -6.02
N LEU A 665 29.57 10.18 -7.34
CA LEU A 665 28.94 8.99 -7.94
C LEU A 665 29.77 7.70 -7.79
N LYS A 666 31.07 7.80 -7.50
CA LYS A 666 31.88 6.62 -7.16
C LYS A 666 31.59 6.08 -5.76
N ARG A 667 30.89 6.85 -4.92
CA ARG A 667 30.65 6.55 -3.50
C ARG A 667 29.18 6.48 -3.12
N GLN A 668 28.29 7.11 -3.89
CA GLN A 668 26.86 6.98 -3.64
C GLN A 668 26.39 5.55 -3.95
N PRO A 669 25.49 4.99 -3.13
CA PRO A 669 24.92 3.69 -3.37
C PRO A 669 24.27 3.65 -4.76
N LYS A 670 24.27 2.47 -5.37
CA LYS A 670 23.68 2.11 -6.66
C LYS A 670 22.14 2.35 -6.77
N THR A 671 21.57 3.25 -5.98
CA THR A 671 20.14 3.29 -5.62
C THR A 671 19.36 4.45 -6.23
N ALA A 672 20.00 5.57 -6.60
CA ALA A 672 19.33 6.66 -7.30
C ALA A 672 19.59 6.56 -8.81
N LEU A 673 18.66 5.93 -9.52
CA LEU A 673 18.79 5.60 -10.94
C LEU A 673 18.16 6.68 -11.84
N ALA A 674 18.23 7.94 -11.42
CA ALA A 674 17.87 9.09 -12.22
C ALA A 674 18.80 10.28 -11.94
N TRP A 675 19.06 11.11 -12.96
CA TRP A 675 19.99 12.25 -12.88
C TRP A 675 19.65 13.35 -13.86
N HIS A 676 19.81 14.62 -13.46
CA HIS A 676 19.64 15.77 -14.33
C HIS A 676 20.98 16.18 -14.98
N ASP A 677 21.05 16.02 -16.30
CA ASP A 677 22.16 16.48 -17.14
C ASP A 677 21.98 17.97 -17.48
N TRP A 678 22.76 18.81 -16.80
CA TRP A 678 22.72 20.26 -17.02
C TRP A 678 23.26 20.68 -18.39
N GLU A 679 24.18 19.92 -18.98
CA GLU A 679 24.76 20.28 -20.28
C GLU A 679 23.81 19.91 -21.42
N ARG A 680 23.18 18.75 -21.31
CA ARG A 680 22.26 18.23 -22.34
C ARG A 680 20.81 18.65 -22.10
N GLU A 681 20.53 19.24 -20.94
CA GLU A 681 19.19 19.63 -20.47
C GLU A 681 18.21 18.45 -20.60
N ALA A 682 18.57 17.34 -19.96
CA ALA A 682 17.81 16.09 -19.99
C ALA A 682 17.85 15.39 -18.63
N VAL A 683 16.81 14.62 -18.31
CA VAL A 683 16.81 13.70 -17.17
C VAL A 683 17.14 12.30 -17.67
N HIS A 684 18.23 11.72 -17.20
CA HIS A 684 18.57 10.32 -17.43
C HIS A 684 17.84 9.46 -16.40
N VAL A 685 17.28 8.32 -16.80
CA VAL A 685 16.63 7.37 -15.89
C VAL A 685 16.83 5.93 -16.36
N VAL A 686 17.01 5.00 -15.42
CA VAL A 686 16.98 3.55 -15.68
C VAL A 686 16.08 2.89 -14.65
N LEU A 687 15.20 1.98 -15.09
CA LEU A 687 14.27 1.28 -14.21
C LEU A 687 14.82 -0.09 -13.81
N THR A 688 14.57 -0.47 -12.56
CA THR A 688 14.88 -1.79 -12.00
C THR A 688 13.61 -2.63 -11.81
N ASP A 689 13.79 -3.95 -11.82
CA ASP A 689 12.72 -4.89 -11.45
C ASP A 689 12.54 -4.98 -9.92
N ASP A 690 13.54 -4.55 -9.14
CA ASP A 690 13.45 -4.41 -7.69
C ASP A 690 12.50 -3.25 -7.30
N VAL A 691 11.47 -3.56 -6.50
CA VAL A 691 10.39 -2.63 -6.13
C VAL A 691 10.91 -1.49 -5.23
N VAL A 692 11.84 -1.77 -4.32
CA VAL A 692 12.41 -0.77 -3.41
C VAL A 692 13.28 0.21 -4.19
N GLN A 693 14.16 -0.29 -5.05
CA GLN A 693 14.96 0.53 -5.96
C GLN A 693 14.08 1.32 -6.92
N ARG A 694 12.96 0.76 -7.39
CA ARG A 694 12.02 1.46 -8.26
C ARG A 694 11.38 2.66 -7.56
N ALA A 695 10.98 2.53 -6.28
CA ALA A 695 10.47 3.65 -5.49
C ALA A 695 11.53 4.74 -5.30
N GLY A 696 12.77 4.35 -4.95
CA GLY A 696 13.90 5.29 -4.89
C GLY A 696 14.21 5.98 -6.22
N THR A 697 14.04 5.25 -7.33
CA THR A 697 14.21 5.80 -8.69
C THR A 697 13.12 6.80 -9.02
N GLN A 698 11.86 6.56 -8.62
CA GLN A 698 10.77 7.52 -8.81
C GLN A 698 11.06 8.83 -8.09
N ALA A 699 11.50 8.77 -6.84
CA ALA A 699 11.86 9.94 -6.04
C ALA A 699 13.01 10.72 -6.71
N ALA A 700 14.11 10.03 -7.05
CA ALA A 700 15.24 10.64 -7.75
C ALA A 700 14.87 11.22 -9.12
N PHE A 701 13.92 10.58 -9.83
CA PHE A 701 13.41 11.08 -11.10
C PHE A 701 12.62 12.38 -10.91
N ALA A 702 11.73 12.45 -9.91
CA ALA A 702 10.99 13.67 -9.59
C ALA A 702 11.95 14.82 -9.21
N HIS A 703 12.97 14.52 -8.40
CA HIS A 703 14.06 15.46 -8.07
C HIS A 703 14.73 16.04 -9.33
N ALA A 704 15.22 15.14 -10.20
CA ALA A 704 15.93 15.52 -11.41
C ALA A 704 15.03 16.30 -12.38
N LEU A 705 13.76 15.89 -12.51
CA LEU A 705 12.79 16.57 -13.35
C LEU A 705 12.42 17.95 -12.81
N ALA A 706 12.34 18.14 -11.49
CA ALA A 706 12.11 19.46 -10.89
C ALA A 706 13.21 20.45 -11.27
N HIS A 707 14.49 20.05 -11.23
CA HIS A 707 15.58 20.90 -11.70
C HIS A 707 15.44 21.28 -13.18
N LEU A 708 15.12 20.30 -14.05
CA LEU A 708 14.95 20.55 -15.48
C LEU A 708 13.74 21.45 -15.75
N TRP A 709 12.63 21.23 -15.05
CA TRP A 709 11.41 22.02 -15.16
C TRP A 709 11.65 23.46 -14.71
N MET A 710 12.27 23.69 -13.55
CA MET A 710 12.52 25.05 -13.04
C MET A 710 13.40 25.87 -14.00
N ARG A 711 14.35 25.22 -14.67
CA ARG A 711 15.22 25.87 -15.66
C ARG A 711 14.52 26.16 -16.99
N THR A 712 13.57 25.31 -17.38
CA THR A 712 13.01 25.32 -18.75
C THR A 712 11.63 25.97 -18.82
N ARG A 713 10.84 25.88 -17.75
CA ARG A 713 9.40 26.17 -17.75
C ARG A 713 8.94 27.12 -16.67
N MET A 714 9.76 27.36 -15.64
CA MET A 714 9.35 28.25 -14.56
C MET A 714 9.03 29.66 -15.10
N PRO A 715 7.91 30.26 -14.68
CA PRO A 715 7.55 31.61 -15.07
C PRO A 715 8.68 32.62 -14.80
N GLY A 716 8.98 33.47 -15.79
CA GLY A 716 9.98 34.53 -15.66
C GLY A 716 11.44 34.12 -15.89
N VAL A 717 11.73 32.82 -16.03
CA VAL A 717 13.07 32.32 -16.39
C VAL A 717 13.18 32.17 -17.90
N LYS A 718 14.26 32.70 -18.48
CA LYS A 718 14.57 32.47 -19.90
C LYS A 718 15.27 31.11 -20.05
N PRO A 719 14.74 30.18 -20.87
CA PRO A 719 15.41 28.93 -21.14
C PRO A 719 16.82 29.15 -21.71
N GLY A 720 17.77 28.28 -21.32
CA GLY A 720 19.15 28.33 -21.81
C GLY A 720 20.06 29.39 -21.16
N LEU A 721 19.59 30.13 -20.14
CA LEU A 721 20.49 30.96 -19.34
C LEU A 721 21.55 30.07 -18.64
N PRO A 722 22.85 30.42 -18.75
CA PRO A 722 23.88 29.70 -18.03
C PRO A 722 23.71 29.90 -16.53
N LEU A 723 23.85 28.82 -15.78
CA LEU A 723 23.93 28.91 -14.33
C LEU A 723 25.23 29.59 -13.91
N ASP A 724 25.14 30.51 -12.96
CA ASP A 724 26.32 30.98 -12.25
C ASP A 724 26.65 30.00 -11.11
N ASP A 725 27.64 29.14 -11.32
CA ASP A 725 28.09 28.16 -10.33
C ASP A 725 28.66 28.78 -9.04
N LYS A 726 28.92 30.10 -9.04
CA LYS A 726 29.37 30.89 -7.88
C LYS A 726 28.23 31.61 -7.17
N LEU A 727 27.00 31.50 -7.67
CA LEU A 727 25.83 32.07 -7.02
C LEU A 727 25.60 31.37 -5.69
N SER A 728 25.70 32.13 -4.60
CA SER A 728 25.31 31.65 -3.27
C SER A 728 23.83 31.31 -3.23
N GLY A 729 23.43 30.42 -2.32
CA GLY A 729 22.04 30.05 -2.16
C GLY A 729 21.65 28.82 -2.96
N TRP A 730 22.58 27.90 -3.22
CA TRP A 730 22.29 26.64 -3.92
C TRP A 730 21.23 25.79 -3.19
N TRP A 731 20.94 26.08 -1.92
CA TRP A 731 19.89 25.44 -1.14
C TRP A 731 18.50 25.70 -1.74
N ILE A 732 18.33 26.78 -2.52
CA ILE A 732 17.06 27.14 -3.17
C ILE A 732 16.68 26.09 -4.23
N PRO A 733 17.47 25.90 -5.32
CA PRO A 733 17.12 24.89 -6.32
C PRO A 733 17.24 23.46 -5.76
N ALA A 734 18.23 23.19 -4.89
CA ALA A 734 18.41 21.86 -4.28
C ALA A 734 17.27 21.50 -3.33
N GLY A 735 16.88 22.42 -2.45
CA GLY A 735 15.79 22.25 -1.52
C GLY A 735 14.44 22.12 -2.22
N MET A 736 14.21 22.87 -3.30
CA MET A 736 12.97 22.74 -4.07
C MET A 736 12.89 21.41 -4.83
N ALA A 737 13.99 20.94 -5.40
CA ALA A 737 14.04 19.63 -6.05
C ALA A 737 13.82 18.48 -5.04
N THR A 738 14.45 18.53 -3.87
CA THR A 738 14.22 17.54 -2.80
C THR A 738 12.83 17.68 -2.17
N PHE A 739 12.25 18.89 -2.10
CA PHE A 739 10.84 19.06 -1.70
C PHE A 739 9.90 18.31 -2.66
N VAL A 740 10.15 18.39 -3.97
CA VAL A 740 9.37 17.68 -5.00
C VAL A 740 9.60 16.17 -4.95
N GLU A 741 10.84 15.74 -4.72
CA GLU A 741 11.21 14.33 -4.43
C GLU A 741 10.41 13.75 -3.27
N GLU A 742 10.18 14.57 -2.24
CA GLU A 742 9.49 14.21 -1.01
C GLU A 742 7.96 14.34 -1.09
N LEU A 743 7.41 14.75 -2.24
CA LEU A 743 5.97 14.71 -2.46
C LEU A 743 5.49 13.26 -2.51
N GLY A 744 4.39 13.00 -1.81
CA GLY A 744 3.72 11.71 -1.85
C GLY A 744 2.99 11.54 -3.15
N PHE A 745 3.68 11.09 -4.21
CA PHE A 745 3.05 10.75 -5.49
C PHE A 745 2.27 9.46 -5.36
N ASP A 746 0.98 9.51 -5.68
CA ASP A 746 0.12 8.34 -5.76
C ASP A 746 -0.22 8.10 -7.23
N ALA A 747 0.38 7.07 -7.82
CA ALA A 747 0.15 6.72 -9.22
C ALA A 747 -1.30 6.27 -9.50
N ALA A 748 -2.03 5.78 -8.48
CA ALA A 748 -3.41 5.31 -8.62
C ALA A 748 -4.40 6.47 -8.61
N THR A 749 -4.27 7.40 -7.65
CA THR A 749 -5.12 8.61 -7.63
C THR A 749 -4.62 9.70 -8.57
N ARG A 750 -3.40 9.55 -9.07
CA ARG A 750 -2.64 10.55 -9.84
C ARG A 750 -2.54 11.90 -9.13
N GLY A 751 -2.65 11.87 -7.81
CA GLY A 751 -2.45 13.03 -6.96
C GLY A 751 -1.03 13.06 -6.42
N PHE A 752 -0.69 14.22 -5.87
CA PHE A 752 0.43 14.35 -4.96
C PHE A 752 -0.07 14.97 -3.66
N GLY A 753 0.54 14.58 -2.56
CA GLY A 753 0.33 15.24 -1.27
C GLY A 753 1.65 15.78 -0.75
N VAL A 754 1.63 16.97 -0.16
CA VAL A 754 2.73 17.37 0.73
C VAL A 754 2.61 16.50 1.96
N GLN A 755 3.47 15.50 2.11
CA GLN A 755 3.43 14.61 3.26
C GLN A 755 3.86 15.39 4.49
N THR A 756 2.89 15.86 5.29
CA THR A 756 3.15 16.52 6.57
C THR A 756 3.44 15.45 7.61
N GLY A 757 4.70 15.01 7.69
CA GLY A 757 5.20 14.23 8.81
C GLY A 757 6.18 13.12 8.44
N PHE A 758 5.91 12.37 7.39
CA PHE A 758 6.71 11.18 7.05
C PHE A 758 7.84 11.42 6.06
N THR A 759 8.42 12.60 6.15
CA THR A 759 9.38 13.08 5.18
C THR A 759 10.80 12.95 5.74
N PRO A 760 11.77 12.37 4.99
CA PRO A 760 13.14 12.21 5.47
C PRO A 760 13.77 13.52 5.98
N SER A 761 13.49 14.64 5.31
CA SER A 761 13.94 15.97 5.76
C SER A 761 13.41 16.36 7.14
N PHE A 762 12.16 16.05 7.50
CA PHE A 762 11.62 16.31 8.83
C PHE A 762 12.24 15.40 9.87
N ASP A 763 12.27 14.10 9.56
CA ASP A 763 12.74 13.09 10.49
C ASP A 763 14.19 13.34 10.88
N LEU A 764 15.08 13.48 9.88
CA LEU A 764 16.51 13.60 10.14
C LEU A 764 16.86 14.97 10.72
N VAL A 765 16.33 16.07 10.16
CA VAL A 765 16.66 17.41 10.66
C VAL A 765 16.08 17.63 12.06
N GLY A 766 14.86 17.16 12.34
CA GLY A 766 14.24 17.26 13.66
C GLY A 766 14.86 16.35 14.72
N GLN A 767 15.64 15.34 14.32
CA GLN A 767 16.30 14.43 15.25
C GLN A 767 17.68 14.87 15.68
N LEU A 768 18.41 15.52 14.79
CA LEU A 768 19.81 15.87 15.00
C LEU A 768 19.94 17.05 15.96
N GLY A 769 20.97 17.00 16.82
CA GLY A 769 21.38 18.18 17.57
C GLY A 769 21.89 19.27 16.63
N ASN A 770 21.78 20.54 17.04
CA ASN A 770 22.29 21.67 16.24
C ASN A 770 23.78 21.50 15.85
N GLU A 771 24.56 20.83 16.70
CA GLU A 771 25.97 20.51 16.49
C GLU A 771 26.23 19.46 15.40
N SER A 772 25.22 18.64 15.06
CA SER A 772 25.28 17.63 14.00
C SER A 772 24.68 18.13 12.67
N LEU A 773 24.08 19.34 12.68
CA LEU A 773 23.59 20.02 11.48
C LEU A 773 24.71 20.87 10.85
N ILE A 774 24.60 21.14 9.55
CA ILE A 774 25.37 22.22 8.93
C ILE A 774 24.87 23.54 9.54
N GLU A 775 25.80 24.39 9.94
CA GLU A 775 25.47 25.70 10.48
C GLU A 775 24.62 26.47 9.48
N TRP A 776 23.47 26.99 9.92
CA TRP A 776 22.43 27.52 9.04
C TRP A 776 22.91 28.72 8.21
N THR A 777 23.73 29.60 8.77
CA THR A 777 24.32 30.72 8.05
C THR A 777 25.22 30.24 6.92
N ASP A 778 26.04 29.23 7.18
CA ASP A 778 26.89 28.59 6.20
C ASP A 778 26.06 27.89 5.11
N LEU A 779 25.07 27.08 5.49
CA LEU A 779 24.20 26.36 4.55
C LEU A 779 23.58 27.29 3.51
N TYR A 780 23.02 28.43 3.94
CA TYR A 780 22.36 29.36 3.04
C TYR A 780 23.34 30.13 2.12
N GLN A 781 24.63 30.11 2.42
CA GLN A 781 25.68 30.75 1.63
C GLN A 781 26.41 29.80 0.67
N TRP A 782 26.17 28.49 0.74
CA TRP A 782 26.84 27.55 -0.18
C TRP A 782 26.46 27.84 -1.62
N ASP A 783 27.50 27.87 -2.46
CA ASP A 783 27.37 27.81 -3.91
C ASP A 783 27.38 26.35 -4.37
N ARG A 784 27.19 26.14 -5.67
CA ARG A 784 27.17 24.80 -6.27
C ARG A 784 28.51 24.09 -6.12
N ALA A 785 29.61 24.81 -6.32
CA ALA A 785 30.96 24.25 -6.27
C ALA A 785 31.36 23.78 -4.87
N ARG A 786 30.92 24.48 -3.82
CA ARG A 786 31.12 24.11 -2.42
C ARG A 786 30.27 22.90 -2.06
N THR A 787 29.02 22.87 -2.51
CA THR A 787 28.12 21.73 -2.32
C THR A 787 28.72 20.45 -2.91
N ALA A 788 29.24 20.52 -4.14
CA ALA A 788 29.93 19.40 -4.80
C ALA A 788 31.21 18.90 -4.10
N ARG A 789 31.72 19.64 -3.09
CA ARG A 789 32.87 19.21 -2.26
C ARG A 789 32.45 18.67 -0.89
N ALA A 790 31.17 18.73 -0.54
CA ALA A 790 30.69 18.41 0.80
C ALA A 790 30.91 16.93 1.18
N ASP A 791 30.80 16.00 0.24
CA ASP A 791 31.01 14.55 0.48
C ASP A 791 32.41 14.19 1.00
N SER A 792 33.40 15.08 0.83
CA SER A 792 34.75 14.87 1.35
C SER A 792 34.91 15.14 2.85
N ARG A 793 33.89 15.73 3.51
CA ARG A 793 34.00 16.27 4.88
C ARG A 793 33.55 15.32 6.00
N GLY A 794 33.23 14.07 5.65
CA GLY A 794 32.88 13.02 6.59
C GLY A 794 31.42 12.58 6.49
N THR A 795 31.12 11.53 7.24
CA THR A 795 29.80 10.92 7.33
C THR A 795 29.39 10.78 8.80
N GLN A 796 28.10 10.87 9.06
CA GLN A 796 27.53 10.62 10.38
C GLN A 796 26.53 9.45 10.31
N VAL A 797 26.47 8.66 11.36
CA VAL A 797 25.58 7.50 11.43
C VAL A 797 24.35 7.90 12.25
N VAL A 798 23.17 7.89 11.63
CA VAL A 798 21.92 8.36 12.23
C VAL A 798 20.87 7.27 12.15
N ALA A 799 20.13 7.06 13.24
CA ALA A 799 18.97 6.18 13.21
C ALA A 799 17.79 6.93 12.58
N LEU A 800 17.16 6.33 11.57
CA LEU A 800 15.84 6.79 11.11
C LEU A 800 14.82 6.47 12.20
N ARG A 801 13.79 7.30 12.38
CA ARG A 801 12.68 6.97 13.29
C ARG A 801 11.43 6.58 12.53
N LEU A 802 11.26 7.11 11.33
CA LEU A 802 10.09 6.85 10.49
C LEU A 802 10.27 5.63 9.58
N GLU A 803 11.46 5.02 9.57
CA GLU A 803 11.74 3.78 8.86
C GLU A 803 12.56 2.85 9.77
N LEU A 804 12.15 1.59 9.86
CA LEU A 804 12.90 0.56 10.55
C LEU A 804 14.11 0.12 9.74
N GLY A 805 15.21 -0.18 10.41
CA GLY A 805 16.38 -0.72 9.74
C GLY A 805 17.69 -0.35 10.40
N PRO A 806 18.80 -0.62 9.67
CA PRO A 806 20.12 -0.15 10.09
C PRO A 806 20.18 1.38 10.07
N LYS A 807 21.05 1.94 10.91
CA LYS A 807 21.35 3.37 10.89
C LYS A 807 21.84 3.78 9.49
N VAL A 808 21.36 4.92 9.01
CA VAL A 808 21.80 5.49 7.74
C VAL A 808 23.13 6.22 7.92
N LEU A 809 24.01 6.05 6.95
CA LEU A 809 25.24 6.84 6.84
C LEU A 809 24.92 8.09 6.04
N LEU A 810 24.83 9.24 6.71
CA LEU A 810 24.57 10.53 6.08
C LEU A 810 25.89 11.24 5.79
N SER A 811 26.16 11.51 4.51
CA SER A 811 27.20 12.45 4.12
C SER A 811 26.78 13.89 4.40
N GLN A 812 27.73 14.82 4.43
CA GLN A 812 27.38 16.25 4.50
C GLN A 812 26.55 16.72 3.31
N LEU A 813 26.73 16.14 2.11
CA LEU A 813 25.90 16.48 0.96
C LEU A 813 24.44 16.06 1.19
N GLN A 814 24.21 14.84 1.66
CA GLN A 814 22.86 14.37 1.98
C GLN A 814 22.22 15.23 3.07
N LEU A 815 22.96 15.56 4.12
CA LEU A 815 22.50 16.47 5.18
C LEU A 815 22.15 17.85 4.63
N TYR A 816 22.94 18.38 3.70
CA TYR A 816 22.66 19.65 3.02
C TYR A 816 21.32 19.62 2.26
N TYR A 817 21.08 18.57 1.46
CA TYR A 817 19.80 18.40 0.74
C TYR A 817 18.62 18.32 1.72
N LEU A 818 18.76 17.54 2.80
CA LEU A 818 17.71 17.38 3.81
C LEU A 818 17.40 18.69 4.56
N GLN A 819 18.41 19.46 4.98
CA GLN A 819 18.21 20.77 5.61
C GLN A 819 17.63 21.82 4.63
N SER A 820 18.03 21.76 3.36
CA SER A 820 17.48 22.62 2.31
C SER A 820 16.01 22.31 2.06
N ALA A 821 15.65 21.03 1.95
CA ALA A 821 14.27 20.57 1.81
C ALA A 821 13.42 20.93 3.04
N ALA A 822 13.92 20.71 4.25
CA ALA A 822 13.23 21.10 5.49
C ALA A 822 12.94 22.61 5.52
N THR A 823 13.87 23.43 5.02
CA THR A 823 13.66 24.88 4.87
C THR A 823 12.53 25.18 3.89
N VAL A 824 12.53 24.54 2.72
CA VAL A 824 11.49 24.73 1.70
C VAL A 824 10.12 24.28 2.21
N HIS A 825 10.04 23.12 2.87
CA HIS A 825 8.82 22.65 3.51
C HIS A 825 8.31 23.62 4.59
N TYR A 826 9.18 24.17 5.44
CA TYR A 826 8.79 25.17 6.43
C TYR A 826 8.17 26.39 5.74
N LEU A 827 8.87 26.97 4.77
CA LEU A 827 8.41 28.15 4.02
C LEU A 827 7.11 27.87 3.23
N TRP A 828 6.92 26.62 2.81
CA TRP A 828 5.73 26.18 2.09
C TRP A 828 4.54 25.88 3.02
N THR A 829 4.74 25.22 4.15
CA THR A 829 3.65 24.63 4.94
C THR A 829 3.42 25.28 6.29
N ALA A 830 4.49 25.72 6.97
CA ALA A 830 4.39 26.31 8.29
C ALA A 830 3.71 27.69 8.24
N GLU A 831 3.22 28.15 9.39
CA GLU A 831 2.52 29.44 9.51
C GLU A 831 1.41 29.63 8.45
N ASP A 832 0.62 28.58 8.21
CA ASP A 832 -0.46 28.53 7.21
C ASP A 832 0.00 28.87 5.77
N GLY A 833 1.27 28.59 5.45
CA GLY A 833 1.84 28.85 4.13
C GLY A 833 2.11 30.32 3.82
N LYS A 834 2.21 31.17 4.85
CA LYS A 834 2.48 32.61 4.75
C LYS A 834 3.68 32.96 3.87
N HIS A 835 4.70 32.10 3.78
CA HIS A 835 5.93 32.35 3.03
C HIS A 835 5.97 31.74 1.61
N ARG A 836 4.88 31.07 1.15
CA ARG A 836 4.83 30.39 -0.16
C ARG A 836 5.18 31.30 -1.34
N ALA A 837 4.54 32.47 -1.42
CA ALA A 837 4.76 33.39 -2.54
C ALA A 837 6.21 33.90 -2.59
N ALA A 838 6.75 34.33 -1.44
CA ALA A 838 8.13 34.79 -1.33
C ALA A 838 9.16 33.69 -1.66
N LEU A 839 8.88 32.43 -1.29
CA LEU A 839 9.69 31.29 -1.69
C LEU A 839 9.70 31.12 -3.21
N LEU A 840 8.55 31.14 -3.87
CA LEU A 840 8.47 31.00 -5.33
C LEU A 840 9.17 32.16 -6.07
N GLU A 841 9.04 33.39 -5.57
CA GLU A 841 9.79 34.55 -6.07
C GLU A 841 11.31 34.37 -5.92
N LEU A 842 11.76 33.84 -4.78
CA LEU A 842 13.16 33.56 -4.49
C LEU A 842 13.73 32.48 -5.43
N VAL A 843 12.98 31.41 -5.70
CA VAL A 843 13.35 30.38 -6.70
C VAL A 843 13.47 31.01 -8.10
N GLY A 844 12.50 31.85 -8.48
CA GLY A 844 12.52 32.63 -9.71
C GLY A 844 13.77 33.50 -9.85
N ALA A 845 14.07 34.27 -8.81
CA ALA A 845 15.25 35.14 -8.75
C ALA A 845 16.56 34.36 -8.88
N TRP A 846 16.65 33.18 -8.25
CA TRP A 846 17.85 32.34 -8.30
C TRP A 846 18.12 31.86 -9.72
N HIS A 847 17.11 31.29 -10.38
CA HIS A 847 17.24 30.81 -11.77
C HIS A 847 17.41 31.95 -12.80
N ALA A 848 17.04 33.18 -12.45
CA ALA A 848 17.29 34.38 -13.26
C ALA A 848 18.64 35.07 -12.94
N ASN A 849 19.51 34.47 -12.12
CA ASN A 849 20.79 35.02 -11.65
C ASN A 849 20.66 36.42 -11.00
N GLN A 850 19.57 36.68 -10.27
CA GLN A 850 19.30 37.98 -9.65
C GLN A 850 19.85 38.07 -8.22
N HIS A 851 21.17 38.18 -8.06
CA HIS A 851 21.86 38.16 -6.75
C HIS A 851 21.21 39.05 -5.64
N LYS A 852 20.76 40.26 -5.99
CA LYS A 852 20.16 41.23 -5.05
C LYS A 852 18.79 40.82 -4.50
N ASN A 853 18.18 39.80 -5.08
CA ASN A 853 16.87 39.29 -4.70
C ASN A 853 16.97 37.96 -3.93
N LEU A 854 18.19 37.52 -3.57
CA LEU A 854 18.43 36.28 -2.84
C LEU A 854 18.60 36.45 -1.32
N GLU A 855 18.43 37.66 -0.80
CA GLU A 855 18.62 37.97 0.61
C GLU A 855 17.43 37.49 1.45
N LEU A 856 17.68 36.55 2.39
CA LEU A 856 16.66 35.96 3.26
C LEU A 856 15.90 36.99 4.09
N GLU A 857 16.61 37.97 4.65
CA GLU A 857 16.00 39.00 5.50
C GLU A 857 15.02 39.87 4.71
N LYS A 858 15.35 40.16 3.45
CA LYS A 858 14.47 40.89 2.54
C LYS A 858 13.27 40.03 2.10
N ALA A 859 13.49 38.75 1.82
CA ALA A 859 12.44 37.84 1.34
C ALA A 859 11.45 37.42 2.43
N PHE A 860 11.94 37.17 3.66
CA PHE A 860 11.15 36.54 4.72
C PHE A 860 11.10 37.33 6.03
N GLY A 861 11.86 38.42 6.15
CA GLY A 861 11.97 39.19 7.40
C GLY A 861 12.75 38.47 8.50
N MET A 862 13.58 37.49 8.13
CA MET A 862 14.34 36.65 9.07
C MET A 862 15.80 36.58 8.66
N SER A 863 16.70 36.64 9.65
CA SER A 863 18.11 36.30 9.42
C SER A 863 18.28 34.81 9.11
N ALA A 864 19.41 34.43 8.52
CA ALA A 864 19.76 33.03 8.27
C ALA A 864 19.69 32.15 9.53
N ALA A 865 20.26 32.62 10.64
CA ALA A 865 20.26 31.89 11.91
C ALA A 865 18.84 31.77 12.51
N GLU A 866 18.03 32.83 12.39
CA GLU A 866 16.64 32.79 12.86
C GLU A 866 15.79 31.82 12.05
N LEU A 867 15.86 31.87 10.72
CA LEU A 867 15.14 30.95 9.84
C LEU A 867 15.51 29.51 10.15
N GLY A 868 16.81 29.21 10.23
CA GLY A 868 17.30 27.88 10.53
C GLY A 868 16.84 27.35 11.89
N LYS A 869 16.82 28.21 12.92
CA LYS A 869 16.27 27.86 14.23
C LYS A 869 14.78 27.49 14.14
N ARG A 870 13.96 28.30 13.45
CA ARG A 870 12.52 28.04 13.30
C ARG A 870 12.25 26.76 12.51
N VAL A 871 13.01 26.52 11.44
CA VAL A 871 12.94 25.28 10.65
C VAL A 871 13.20 24.07 11.55
N HIS A 872 14.26 24.09 12.35
CA HIS A 872 14.59 22.98 13.24
C HIS A 872 13.55 22.78 14.36
N GLU A 873 13.06 23.85 14.99
CA GLU A 873 12.00 23.76 16.00
C GLU A 873 10.71 23.19 15.42
N TRP A 874 10.34 23.63 14.22
CA TRP A 874 9.16 23.15 13.51
C TRP A 874 9.28 21.68 13.08
N THR A 875 10.42 21.25 12.51
CA THR A 875 10.62 19.83 12.17
C THR A 875 10.59 18.94 13.41
N ARG A 876 11.14 19.41 14.53
CA ARG A 876 11.03 18.72 15.83
C ARG A 876 9.59 18.56 16.29
N GLU A 877 8.78 19.60 16.17
CA GLU A 877 7.35 19.57 16.52
C GLU A 877 6.58 18.59 15.63
N VAL A 878 6.76 18.69 14.31
CA VAL A 878 6.13 17.80 13.33
C VAL A 878 6.52 16.35 13.60
N SER A 879 7.80 16.05 13.78
CA SER A 879 8.27 14.69 14.11
C SER A 879 7.87 14.22 15.51
N ALA A 880 7.58 15.12 16.45
CA ALA A 880 7.05 14.76 17.77
C ALA A 880 5.57 14.40 17.71
N ASN A 881 4.77 15.09 16.90
CA ASN A 881 3.33 14.81 16.71
C ASN A 881 3.05 13.48 16.02
N LEU A 882 4.06 12.87 15.37
CA LEU A 882 3.99 11.52 14.81
C LEU A 882 4.27 10.42 15.85
N ARG A 883 4.72 10.78 17.05
CA ARG A 883 5.01 9.84 18.15
C ARG A 883 3.79 9.60 19.01
#